data_AF-A0A0R2FWY3-F1
#
_entry.id   AF-A0A0R2FWY3-F1
#
_cell.length_a   1.000
_cell.length_b   1.000
_cell.length_c   1.000
_cell.angle_alpha   90.00
_cell.angle_beta   90.00
_cell.angle_gamma   90.00
#
_symmetry.space_group_name_H-M   'P 1'
#
loop_
_entity.id
_entity.type
_entity.pdbx_description
1 polymer ?
#
loop_
_entity_poly.entity_id
_entity_poly.type
_entity_poly.pdbx_seq_one_letter_code
_entity_poly.pdbx_strand_id
1 'polypeptide(L)'
;MNEADFEALYAQLIQNGLNGNLLTLDAPTGSGKTHQAINFICRQVSENREARFYFVSDQKKNLNTAQFHHVWCSLLEAGASDNFYQRFAIVRSLTDSIQQILQSVKRHEMPAGLFAGRVPEMIELLDQQFKIYQSIQETDSDASAWNELKKAEYRVRQALAERLAQLVGASMPLDAETQEKIRVYVRTEYTPEANWMNQYYPTVDLAHRQVYIMTTDKFIRSYTDFFEHDSRMFQLADFLQNALVIIDEFDATKQRLWTKAIEDALKIKADLLSLFKTIHQGMEQVDQLPSPIQRLFVNSTKFNQLKQQANDLQERYRLDRLYKTTVAHHEEQSFLIHTPQTNLISNNQSWHSHFNAKTNSVEIGPQPENELHFYSMLNQLAAFIRRFTLLIRNVGSVYQSEHNQTLKPDEIAMDSWEACHSVYDALGLGSNQIDVLLNLGLDLYHPKTKQQSAQVPDSYRRFQKWGLSFFYFSNAERHDLRTDINAAFFSVTPERYLLSILNKANVLGLSATATFPTVLDNYDLDYLKEQLGNHFIKDGCQYLTPETLNHFNLKQRYQEHGVQINVDLAAIEPTILGMLQIHFPAQYQQMDPDKITQLDERLQETVQLIHGRKKGMYFKQRYVALFDSFVRFLVNPELTSYLGLQSLLPRSEKPEMDLDLVQDTFAGLADLLQITPQKRPHLKVIQAQSQEKISEQLKKVRTLLSKGTRVYLLSAYQTIGVGQNLQHPMSDFERSHVINIAENRHSDDQRQEQVDLAGMYLGEVTHY
;
A
#
# COMPACT_ATOMS: atom_id res chain seq x y z
N MET A 1 -8.98 -17.72 18.53
CA MET A 1 -9.95 -18.13 17.50
C MET A 1 -9.79 -19.60 17.20
N ASN A 2 -10.91 -20.26 16.96
CA ASN A 2 -11.02 -21.65 16.53
C ASN A 2 -11.50 -21.72 15.06
N GLU A 3 -11.65 -22.94 14.55
CA GLU A 3 -12.09 -23.19 13.17
C GLU A 3 -13.56 -22.81 12.94
N ALA A 4 -14.43 -23.12 13.91
CA ALA A 4 -15.87 -22.83 13.81
C ALA A 4 -16.15 -21.34 13.66
N ASP A 5 -15.31 -20.48 14.24
CA ASP A 5 -15.37 -19.02 14.07
C ASP A 5 -15.24 -18.62 12.59
N PHE A 6 -14.24 -19.16 11.87
CA PHE A 6 -14.00 -18.81 10.47
C PHE A 6 -15.09 -19.35 9.55
N GLU A 7 -15.57 -20.57 9.79
CA GLU A 7 -16.71 -21.14 9.07
C GLU A 7 -17.97 -20.28 9.24
N ALA A 8 -18.24 -19.81 10.46
CA ALA A 8 -19.36 -18.91 10.74
C ALA A 8 -19.21 -17.57 10.00
N LEU A 9 -18.02 -16.95 10.05
CA LEU A 9 -17.73 -15.71 9.32
C LEU A 9 -17.91 -15.88 7.81
N TYR A 10 -17.39 -16.98 7.25
CA TYR A 10 -17.52 -17.29 5.83
C TYR A 10 -18.97 -17.51 5.43
N ALA A 11 -19.74 -18.28 6.21
CA ALA A 11 -21.16 -18.52 5.98
C ALA A 11 -21.96 -17.20 5.92
N GLN A 12 -21.64 -16.24 6.79
CA GLN A 12 -22.27 -14.91 6.78
C GLN A 12 -21.86 -14.08 5.55
N LEU A 13 -20.58 -14.14 5.16
CA LEU A 13 -20.07 -13.46 3.96
C LEU A 13 -20.74 -13.94 2.68
N ILE A 14 -21.02 -15.24 2.55
CA ILE A 14 -21.62 -15.80 1.33
C ILE A 14 -23.15 -15.82 1.33
N GLN A 15 -23.80 -15.47 2.46
CA GLN A 15 -25.26 -15.51 2.60
C GLN A 15 -25.98 -14.70 1.51
N ASN A 16 -25.40 -13.56 1.11
CA ASN A 16 -25.95 -12.65 0.10
C ASN A 16 -25.28 -12.82 -1.28
N GLY A 17 -24.57 -13.92 -1.52
CA GLY A 17 -23.85 -14.21 -2.76
C GLY A 17 -22.33 -14.26 -2.62
N LEU A 18 -21.66 -14.69 -3.70
CA LEU A 18 -20.20 -14.88 -3.74
C LEU A 18 -19.41 -13.59 -4.06
N ASN A 19 -20.09 -12.45 -4.18
CA ASN A 19 -19.47 -11.14 -4.36
C ASN A 19 -20.34 -10.04 -3.72
N GLY A 20 -19.75 -8.86 -3.52
CA GLY A 20 -20.43 -7.67 -3.04
C GLY A 20 -20.42 -7.48 -1.53
N ASN A 21 -19.89 -8.44 -0.76
CA ASN A 21 -19.95 -8.41 0.70
C ASN A 21 -18.58 -8.09 1.32
N LEU A 22 -18.58 -7.15 2.28
CA LEU A 22 -17.44 -6.80 3.10
C LEU A 22 -17.72 -7.20 4.55
N LEU A 23 -16.81 -7.97 5.14
CA LEU A 23 -16.81 -8.25 6.57
C LEU A 23 -15.49 -7.79 7.17
N THR A 24 -15.55 -7.02 8.25
CA THR A 24 -14.38 -6.64 9.04
C THR A 24 -14.39 -7.35 10.38
N LEU A 25 -13.25 -7.91 10.78
CA LEU A 25 -13.07 -8.59 12.06
C LEU A 25 -12.03 -7.84 12.89
N ASP A 26 -12.47 -7.31 14.02
CA ASP A 26 -11.63 -6.67 15.03
C ASP A 26 -11.05 -7.71 16.00
N ALA A 27 -10.00 -8.40 15.55
CA ALA A 27 -9.38 -9.47 16.32
C ALA A 27 -8.04 -9.00 16.91
N PRO A 28 -7.84 -9.11 18.24
CA PRO A 28 -6.58 -8.72 18.88
C PRO A 28 -5.37 -9.39 18.24
N THR A 29 -4.24 -8.71 18.21
CA THR A 29 -2.97 -9.29 17.75
C THR A 29 -2.60 -10.51 18.62
N GLY A 30 -2.15 -11.59 17.99
CA GLY A 30 -1.84 -12.85 18.69
C GLY A 30 -3.04 -13.77 18.96
N SER A 31 -4.26 -13.38 18.55
CA SER A 31 -5.49 -14.20 18.64
C SER A 31 -5.50 -15.48 17.79
N GLY A 32 -4.48 -15.67 16.94
CA GLY A 32 -4.42 -16.74 15.96
C GLY A 32 -5.21 -16.47 14.67
N LYS A 33 -5.69 -15.23 14.45
CA LYS A 33 -6.50 -14.85 13.27
C LYS A 33 -5.90 -15.33 11.94
N THR A 34 -4.63 -15.01 11.68
CA THR A 34 -3.92 -15.40 10.46
C THR A 34 -3.71 -16.90 10.39
N HIS A 35 -3.43 -17.56 11.52
CA HIS A 35 -3.24 -19.00 11.57
C HIS A 35 -4.52 -19.75 11.21
N GLN A 36 -5.66 -19.34 11.76
CA GLN A 36 -6.94 -19.98 11.45
C GLN A 36 -7.45 -19.64 10.04
N ALA A 37 -7.15 -18.44 9.51
CA ALA A 37 -7.43 -18.12 8.11
C ALA A 37 -6.72 -19.11 7.16
N ILE A 38 -5.45 -19.41 7.43
CA ILE A 38 -4.66 -20.37 6.64
C ILE A 38 -5.27 -21.78 6.70
N ASN A 39 -5.62 -22.25 7.91
CA ASN A 39 -6.25 -23.56 8.10
C ASN A 39 -7.56 -23.67 7.30
N PHE A 40 -8.42 -22.65 7.43
CA PHE A 40 -9.69 -22.57 6.71
C PHE A 40 -9.48 -22.61 5.19
N ILE A 41 -8.58 -21.78 4.64
CA ILE A 41 -8.30 -21.76 3.19
C ILE A 41 -7.85 -23.14 2.70
N CYS A 42 -6.85 -23.75 3.37
CA CYS A 42 -6.30 -25.04 2.94
C CYS A 42 -7.38 -26.13 2.95
N ARG A 43 -8.24 -26.16 3.98
CA ARG A 43 -9.35 -27.11 4.08
C ARG A 43 -10.38 -26.91 2.98
N GLN A 44 -10.87 -25.69 2.78
CA GLN A 44 -11.86 -25.37 1.74
C GLN A 44 -11.35 -25.72 0.33
N VAL A 45 -10.06 -25.49 0.07
CA VAL A 45 -9.42 -25.83 -1.22
C VAL A 45 -9.27 -27.34 -1.42
N SER A 46 -9.09 -28.09 -0.33
CA SER A 46 -9.02 -29.55 -0.37
C SER A 46 -10.38 -30.19 -0.66
N GLU A 47 -11.45 -29.60 -0.13
CA GLU A 47 -12.84 -30.08 -0.26
C GLU A 47 -13.53 -29.59 -1.55
N ASN A 48 -13.25 -28.36 -1.98
CA ASN A 48 -13.89 -27.72 -3.13
C ASN A 48 -12.86 -27.23 -4.18
N ARG A 49 -12.88 -27.84 -5.37
CA ARG A 49 -11.97 -27.50 -6.48
C ARG A 49 -12.26 -26.14 -7.14
N GLU A 50 -13.46 -25.61 -6.98
CA GLU A 50 -13.85 -24.31 -7.56
C GLU A 50 -13.60 -23.14 -6.61
N ALA A 51 -13.31 -23.42 -5.34
CA ALA A 51 -13.07 -22.39 -4.34
C ALA A 51 -11.81 -21.58 -4.69
N ARG A 52 -11.94 -20.25 -4.66
CA ARG A 52 -10.88 -19.30 -4.97
C ARG A 52 -10.65 -18.33 -3.83
N PHE A 53 -9.39 -18.20 -3.41
CA PHE A 53 -8.99 -17.38 -2.28
C PHE A 53 -7.82 -16.48 -2.64
N TYR A 54 -7.86 -15.23 -2.21
CA TYR A 54 -6.71 -14.33 -2.21
C TYR A 54 -6.32 -14.08 -0.76
N PHE A 55 -5.08 -14.38 -0.41
CA PHE A 55 -4.50 -14.02 0.87
C PHE A 55 -3.53 -12.86 0.66
N VAL A 56 -3.91 -11.69 1.15
CA VAL A 56 -3.19 -10.43 0.96
C VAL A 56 -2.70 -9.92 2.31
N SER A 57 -1.40 -9.58 2.39
CA SER A 57 -0.85 -8.94 3.59
C SER A 57 0.14 -7.84 3.22
N ASP A 58 0.28 -6.82 4.08
CA ASP A 58 1.18 -5.70 3.78
C ASP A 58 2.67 -6.09 3.78
N GLN A 59 3.06 -6.99 4.68
CA GLN A 59 4.46 -7.35 4.89
C GLN A 59 4.78 -8.76 4.40
N LYS A 60 5.88 -8.92 3.66
CA LYS A 60 6.32 -10.23 3.11
C LYS A 60 6.43 -11.33 4.18
N LYS A 61 6.87 -10.99 5.39
CA LYS A 61 6.98 -11.94 6.51
C LYS A 61 5.63 -12.46 7.02
N ASN A 62 4.54 -11.73 6.76
CA ASN A 62 3.19 -12.13 7.17
C ASN A 62 2.49 -13.02 6.12
N LEU A 63 3.11 -13.28 4.96
CA LEU A 63 2.55 -14.17 3.94
C LEU A 63 2.55 -15.65 4.38
N ASN A 64 3.36 -16.02 5.37
CA ASN A 64 3.35 -17.33 6.02
C ASN A 64 3.33 -18.53 5.05
N THR A 65 4.06 -18.45 3.93
CA THR A 65 4.03 -19.46 2.86
C THR A 65 4.42 -20.85 3.33
N ALA A 66 5.37 -20.95 4.28
CA ALA A 66 5.77 -22.21 4.89
C ALA A 66 4.65 -22.83 5.73
N GLN A 67 3.83 -22.00 6.39
CA GLN A 67 2.70 -22.47 7.16
C GLN A 67 1.58 -22.99 6.25
N PHE A 68 1.27 -22.28 5.16
CA PHE A 68 0.35 -22.77 4.13
C PHE A 68 0.77 -24.15 3.61
N HIS A 69 2.06 -24.31 3.28
CA HIS A 69 2.62 -25.58 2.82
C HIS A 69 2.49 -26.68 3.88
N HIS A 70 2.88 -26.40 5.13
CA HIS A 70 2.76 -27.36 6.24
C HIS A 70 1.32 -27.83 6.47
N VAL A 71 0.36 -26.89 6.53
CA VAL A 71 -1.06 -27.21 6.71
C VAL A 71 -1.58 -28.01 5.53
N TRP A 72 -1.24 -27.61 4.30
CA TRP A 72 -1.63 -28.35 3.10
C TRP A 72 -1.12 -29.79 3.13
N CYS A 73 0.15 -30.00 3.43
CA CYS A 73 0.73 -31.35 3.53
C CYS A 73 0.05 -32.19 4.61
N SER A 74 -0.41 -31.59 5.72
CA SER A 74 -1.13 -32.31 6.77
C SER A 74 -2.53 -32.79 6.35
N LEU A 75 -3.12 -32.20 5.30
CA LEU A 75 -4.41 -32.58 4.74
C LEU A 75 -4.31 -33.61 3.61
N LEU A 76 -3.11 -33.85 3.09
CA LEU A 76 -2.89 -34.84 2.03
C LEU A 76 -2.93 -36.26 2.61
N GLU A 77 -3.52 -37.19 1.85
CA GLU A 77 -3.47 -38.61 2.19
C GLU A 77 -2.03 -39.14 2.21
N ALA A 78 -1.75 -40.13 3.06
CA ALA A 78 -0.42 -40.73 3.17
C ALA A 78 0.04 -41.30 1.82
N GLY A 79 1.15 -40.75 1.28
CA GLY A 79 1.71 -41.14 -0.01
C GLY A 79 1.23 -40.33 -1.22
N ALA A 80 0.34 -39.35 -1.03
CA ALA A 80 -0.03 -38.41 -2.08
C ALA A 80 1.16 -37.51 -2.47
N SER A 81 1.27 -37.19 -3.76
CA SER A 81 2.28 -36.24 -4.26
C SER A 81 1.98 -34.83 -3.77
N ASP A 82 3.04 -34.10 -3.39
CA ASP A 82 2.93 -32.69 -3.03
C ASP A 82 2.55 -31.85 -4.26
N ASN A 83 1.27 -31.50 -4.34
CA ASN A 83 0.69 -30.64 -5.37
C ASN A 83 0.52 -29.19 -4.91
N PHE A 84 1.20 -28.75 -3.84
CA PHE A 84 0.97 -27.43 -3.26
C PHE A 84 1.08 -26.31 -4.30
N TYR A 85 2.20 -26.22 -5.02
CA TYR A 85 2.39 -25.15 -6.01
C TYR A 85 1.51 -25.29 -7.26
N GLN A 86 0.87 -26.44 -7.50
CA GLN A 86 -0.15 -26.57 -8.56
C GLN A 86 -1.43 -25.83 -8.20
N ARG A 87 -1.76 -25.70 -6.90
CA ARG A 87 -2.99 -25.05 -6.42
C ARG A 87 -2.76 -23.65 -5.83
N PHE A 88 -1.61 -23.45 -5.20
CA PHE A 88 -1.23 -22.22 -4.50
C PHE A 88 -0.21 -21.42 -5.31
N ALA A 89 -0.59 -20.23 -5.76
CA ALA A 89 0.29 -19.30 -6.45
C ALA A 89 0.86 -18.25 -5.49
N ILE A 90 2.18 -18.24 -5.33
CA ILE A 90 2.89 -17.17 -4.63
C ILE A 90 3.29 -16.11 -5.66
N VAL A 91 2.52 -15.03 -5.74
CA VAL A 91 2.76 -13.99 -6.74
C VAL A 91 3.69 -12.91 -6.16
N ARG A 92 4.84 -12.73 -6.81
CA ARG A 92 5.93 -11.86 -6.33
C ARG A 92 6.13 -10.63 -7.23
N SER A 93 6.88 -9.66 -6.73
CA SER A 93 7.39 -8.55 -7.56
C SER A 93 8.39 -9.08 -8.59
N LEU A 94 8.64 -8.32 -9.67
CA LEU A 94 9.62 -8.72 -10.69
C LEU A 94 11.01 -8.99 -10.08
N THR A 95 11.47 -8.10 -9.21
CA THR A 95 12.79 -8.20 -8.56
C THR A 95 12.87 -9.41 -7.63
N ASP A 96 11.83 -9.68 -6.85
CA ASP A 96 11.77 -10.87 -5.99
C ASP A 96 11.73 -12.17 -6.81
N SER A 97 10.94 -12.20 -7.90
CA SER A 97 10.88 -13.36 -8.80
C SER A 97 12.25 -13.66 -9.41
N ILE A 98 12.91 -12.65 -9.97
CA ILE A 98 14.27 -12.78 -10.53
C ILE A 98 15.24 -13.28 -9.47
N GLN A 99 15.21 -12.69 -8.27
CA GLN A 99 16.08 -13.12 -7.18
C GLN A 99 15.87 -14.61 -6.82
N GLN A 100 14.62 -15.08 -6.74
CA GLN A 100 14.30 -16.48 -6.47
C GLN A 100 14.77 -17.41 -7.59
N ILE A 101 14.56 -17.03 -8.85
CA ILE A 101 15.02 -17.80 -10.02
C ILE A 101 16.54 -17.93 -9.99
N LEU A 102 17.27 -16.82 -9.84
CA LEU A 102 18.74 -16.83 -9.78
C LEU A 102 19.28 -17.64 -8.59
N GLN A 103 18.60 -17.59 -7.43
CA GLN A 103 18.95 -18.43 -6.28
C GLN A 103 18.73 -19.92 -6.56
N SER A 104 17.62 -20.28 -7.22
CA SER A 104 17.32 -21.68 -7.57
C SER A 104 18.38 -22.27 -8.51
N VAL A 105 18.88 -21.47 -9.47
CA VAL A 105 19.96 -21.85 -10.37
C VAL A 105 21.27 -22.04 -9.59
N LYS A 106 21.63 -21.09 -8.72
CA LYS A 106 22.85 -21.19 -7.87
C LYS A 106 22.82 -22.40 -6.94
N ARG A 107 21.65 -22.80 -6.46
CA ARG A 107 21.45 -23.98 -5.62
C ARG A 107 21.31 -25.29 -6.41
N HIS A 108 21.39 -25.23 -7.74
CA HIS A 108 21.22 -26.39 -8.63
C HIS A 108 19.84 -27.06 -8.48
N GLU A 109 18.81 -26.28 -8.15
CA GLU A 109 17.42 -26.75 -8.01
C GLU A 109 16.66 -26.75 -9.36
N MET A 110 17.19 -26.06 -10.37
CA MET A 110 16.57 -26.00 -11.69
C MET A 110 16.79 -27.32 -12.46
N PRO A 111 15.73 -28.01 -12.93
CA PRO A 111 15.85 -29.28 -13.63
C PRO A 111 16.62 -29.17 -14.95
N ALA A 112 17.40 -30.20 -15.28
CA ALA A 112 18.19 -30.26 -16.52
C ALA A 112 17.32 -30.19 -17.79
N GLY A 113 16.07 -30.68 -17.74
CA GLY A 113 15.12 -30.54 -18.85
C GLY A 113 14.83 -29.08 -19.22
N LEU A 114 14.77 -28.20 -18.22
CA LEU A 114 14.57 -26.75 -18.39
C LEU A 114 15.90 -26.01 -18.60
N PHE A 115 16.96 -26.36 -17.87
CA PHE A 115 18.26 -25.70 -17.95
C PHE A 115 19.10 -26.21 -19.15
N ALA A 116 18.57 -26.00 -20.35
CA ALA A 116 19.18 -26.42 -21.60
C ALA A 116 18.80 -25.47 -22.76
N GLY A 117 19.44 -25.64 -23.92
CA GLY A 117 19.23 -24.75 -25.06
C GLY A 117 19.69 -23.33 -24.74
N ARG A 118 18.85 -22.33 -25.01
CA ARG A 118 19.15 -20.91 -24.78
C ARG A 118 18.91 -20.43 -23.35
N VAL A 119 18.31 -21.27 -22.49
CA VAL A 119 17.95 -20.88 -21.11
C VAL A 119 19.16 -20.44 -20.27
N PRO A 120 20.30 -21.15 -20.26
CA PRO A 120 21.47 -20.73 -19.48
C PRO A 120 22.00 -19.34 -19.90
N GLU A 121 22.08 -19.08 -21.21
CA GLU A 121 22.51 -17.80 -21.77
C GLU A 121 21.56 -16.66 -21.35
N MET A 122 20.25 -16.87 -21.45
CA MET A 122 19.27 -15.85 -21.06
C MET A 122 19.27 -15.59 -19.54
N ILE A 123 19.52 -16.61 -18.71
CA ILE A 123 19.66 -16.47 -17.26
C ILE A 123 20.93 -15.66 -16.91
N GLU A 124 22.04 -15.86 -17.63
CA GLU A 124 23.25 -15.08 -17.43
C GLU A 124 23.02 -13.60 -17.78
N LEU A 125 22.37 -13.32 -18.92
CA LEU A 125 21.97 -11.96 -19.29
C LEU A 125 21.04 -11.34 -18.24
N LEU A 126 20.10 -12.11 -17.70
CA LEU A 126 19.22 -11.66 -16.62
C LEU A 126 19.99 -11.30 -15.34
N ASP A 127 20.96 -12.13 -14.92
CA ASP A 127 21.81 -11.84 -13.74
C ASP A 127 22.65 -10.57 -13.94
N GLN A 128 23.18 -10.35 -15.14
CA GLN A 128 23.91 -9.12 -15.49
C GLN A 128 23.01 -7.89 -15.40
N GLN A 129 21.83 -7.92 -16.04
CA GLN A 129 20.88 -6.80 -16.01
C GLN A 129 20.34 -6.55 -14.61
N PHE A 130 20.12 -7.60 -13.82
CA PHE A 130 19.66 -7.46 -12.44
C PHE A 130 20.70 -6.76 -11.54
N LYS A 131 22.00 -7.07 -11.71
CA LYS A 131 23.08 -6.37 -11.00
C LYS A 131 23.18 -4.90 -11.40
N ILE A 132 23.05 -4.59 -12.70
CA ILE A 132 23.02 -3.20 -13.19
C ILE A 132 21.85 -2.46 -12.55
N TYR A 133 20.65 -3.05 -12.59
CA TYR A 133 19.47 -2.47 -11.96
C TYR A 133 19.67 -2.20 -10.45
N GLN A 134 20.26 -3.14 -9.72
CA GLN A 134 20.56 -2.97 -8.29
C GLN A 134 21.52 -1.80 -8.03
N SER A 135 22.58 -1.66 -8.83
CA SER A 135 23.52 -0.53 -8.70
C SER A 135 22.90 0.84 -9.03
N ILE A 136 21.95 0.89 -9.98
CA ILE A 136 21.29 2.14 -10.38
C ILE A 136 20.27 2.56 -9.32
N GLN A 137 19.51 1.62 -8.74
CA GLN A 137 18.58 1.95 -7.65
C GLN A 137 19.25 2.60 -6.44
N GLU A 138 20.54 2.36 -6.21
CA GLU A 138 21.30 2.99 -5.12
C GLU A 138 21.69 4.45 -5.44
N THR A 139 21.62 4.87 -6.70
CA THR A 139 22.10 6.18 -7.17
C THR A 139 21.01 7.09 -7.74
N ASP A 140 20.04 6.56 -8.49
CA ASP A 140 18.80 7.27 -8.89
C ASP A 140 17.75 6.32 -9.51
N SER A 141 16.46 6.67 -9.43
CA SER A 141 15.37 5.85 -9.98
C SER A 141 15.21 6.03 -11.50
N ASP A 142 16.03 5.37 -12.31
CA ASP A 142 15.91 5.39 -13.78
C ASP A 142 14.88 4.38 -14.31
N ALA A 143 13.85 4.87 -15.03
CA ALA A 143 12.83 4.07 -15.70
C ALA A 143 13.40 3.19 -16.84
N SER A 144 14.52 3.58 -17.43
CA SER A 144 15.20 2.83 -18.50
C SER A 144 15.71 1.47 -18.01
N ALA A 145 16.38 1.46 -16.85
CA ALA A 145 16.93 0.23 -16.26
C ALA A 145 15.83 -0.78 -15.91
N TRP A 146 14.68 -0.30 -15.43
CA TRP A 146 13.51 -1.16 -15.16
C TRP A 146 12.99 -1.83 -16.45
N ASN A 147 12.89 -1.09 -17.55
CA ASN A 147 12.40 -1.61 -18.82
C ASN A 147 13.36 -2.65 -19.42
N GLU A 148 14.67 -2.43 -19.34
CA GLU A 148 15.65 -3.42 -19.79
C GLU A 148 15.62 -4.69 -18.92
N LEU A 149 15.42 -4.55 -17.61
CA LEU A 149 15.22 -5.71 -16.72
C LEU A 149 13.96 -6.50 -17.10
N LYS A 150 12.82 -5.83 -17.38
CA LYS A 150 11.58 -6.47 -17.84
C LYS A 150 11.79 -7.23 -19.16
N LYS A 151 12.54 -6.65 -20.10
CA LYS A 151 12.87 -7.31 -21.38
C LYS A 151 13.76 -8.54 -21.18
N ALA A 152 14.77 -8.45 -20.31
CA ALA A 152 15.65 -9.57 -20.01
C ALA A 152 14.89 -10.74 -19.38
N GLU A 153 14.01 -10.46 -18.42
CA GLU A 153 13.15 -11.47 -17.81
C GLU A 153 12.22 -12.13 -18.85
N TYR A 154 11.62 -11.34 -19.74
CA TYR A 154 10.76 -11.88 -20.79
C TYR A 154 11.50 -12.84 -21.72
N ARG A 155 12.77 -12.53 -22.07
CA ARG A 155 13.62 -13.43 -22.87
C ARG A 155 13.86 -14.78 -22.18
N VAL A 156 13.98 -14.80 -20.85
CA VAL A 156 14.06 -16.05 -20.08
C VAL A 156 12.77 -16.85 -20.20
N ARG A 157 11.60 -16.21 -20.07
CA ARG A 157 10.30 -16.87 -20.25
C ARG A 157 10.14 -17.44 -21.67
N GLN A 158 10.57 -16.71 -22.69
CA GLN A 158 10.55 -17.20 -24.08
C GLN A 158 11.43 -18.44 -24.26
N ALA A 159 12.65 -18.43 -23.72
CA ALA A 159 13.54 -19.59 -23.77
C ALA A 159 12.97 -20.80 -22.99
N LEU A 160 12.32 -20.56 -21.86
CA LEU A 160 11.63 -21.61 -21.09
C LEU A 160 10.42 -22.17 -21.85
N ALA A 161 9.63 -21.31 -22.51
CA ALA A 161 8.48 -21.71 -23.30
C ALA A 161 8.89 -22.64 -24.46
N GLU A 162 10.04 -22.39 -25.11
CA GLU A 162 10.61 -23.29 -26.12
C GLU A 162 10.94 -24.69 -25.54
N ARG A 163 11.50 -24.74 -24.34
CA ARG A 163 11.81 -26.01 -23.66
C ARG A 163 10.55 -26.76 -23.26
N LEU A 164 9.55 -26.05 -22.73
CA LEU A 164 8.26 -26.63 -22.37
C LEU A 164 7.52 -27.17 -23.60
N ALA A 165 7.54 -26.45 -24.74
CA ALA A 165 6.97 -26.91 -26.00
C ALA A 165 7.57 -28.25 -26.45
N GLN A 166 8.89 -28.41 -26.32
CA GLN A 166 9.57 -29.67 -26.63
C GLN A 166 9.16 -30.81 -25.68
N LEU A 167 9.01 -30.54 -24.38
CA LEU A 167 8.58 -31.53 -23.39
C LEU A 167 7.15 -32.03 -23.63
N VAL A 168 6.26 -31.16 -24.12
CA VAL A 168 4.86 -31.53 -24.47
C VAL A 168 4.71 -32.03 -25.91
N GLY A 169 5.81 -32.20 -26.66
CA GLY A 169 5.79 -32.70 -28.03
C GLY A 169 5.13 -31.77 -29.05
N ALA A 170 5.13 -30.46 -28.80
CA ALA A 170 4.57 -29.45 -29.68
C ALA A 170 5.64 -28.78 -30.56
N SER A 171 5.24 -28.39 -31.78
CA SER A 171 6.09 -27.64 -32.72
C SER A 171 5.96 -26.13 -32.51
N MET A 172 7.05 -25.40 -32.69
CA MET A 172 7.03 -23.92 -32.77
C MET A 172 6.33 -23.45 -34.07
N PRO A 173 5.64 -22.30 -34.08
CA PRO A 173 5.53 -21.27 -33.04
C PRO A 173 4.55 -21.59 -31.89
N LEU A 174 4.67 -20.87 -30.76
CA LEU A 174 3.78 -20.97 -29.59
C LEU A 174 2.40 -20.34 -29.87
N ASP A 175 1.58 -21.03 -30.65
CA ASP A 175 0.16 -20.71 -30.82
C ASP A 175 -0.65 -20.96 -29.53
N ALA A 176 -1.91 -20.54 -29.53
CA ALA A 176 -2.80 -20.68 -28.37
C ALA A 176 -2.97 -22.16 -27.94
N GLU A 177 -2.99 -23.10 -28.89
CA GLU A 177 -3.10 -24.53 -28.61
C GLU A 177 -1.85 -25.06 -27.87
N THR A 178 -0.66 -24.66 -28.32
CA THR A 178 0.60 -25.05 -27.69
C THR A 178 0.73 -24.45 -26.30
N GLN A 179 0.34 -23.18 -26.13
CA GLN A 179 0.31 -22.55 -24.81
C GLN A 179 -0.60 -23.32 -23.85
N GLU A 180 -1.81 -23.69 -24.28
CA GLU A 180 -2.72 -24.49 -23.44
C GLU A 180 -2.15 -25.88 -23.12
N LYS A 181 -1.48 -26.56 -24.07
CA LYS A 181 -0.78 -27.82 -23.79
C LYS A 181 0.28 -27.66 -22.69
N ILE A 182 1.04 -26.56 -22.70
CA ILE A 182 2.00 -26.24 -21.65
C ILE A 182 1.29 -25.98 -20.31
N ARG A 183 0.19 -25.22 -20.31
CA ARG A 183 -0.60 -24.97 -19.09
C ARG A 183 -1.12 -26.29 -18.49
N VAL A 184 -1.69 -27.16 -19.33
CA VAL A 184 -2.15 -28.50 -18.94
C VAL A 184 -1.01 -29.32 -18.34
N TYR A 185 0.15 -29.39 -19.03
CA TYR A 185 1.33 -30.12 -18.54
C TYR A 185 1.75 -29.65 -17.14
N VAL A 186 1.92 -28.34 -16.95
CA VAL A 186 2.34 -27.79 -15.65
C VAL A 186 1.27 -28.02 -14.58
N ARG A 187 -0.01 -28.07 -14.95
CA ARG A 187 -1.13 -28.31 -14.03
C ARG A 187 -1.29 -29.77 -13.60
N THR A 188 -1.03 -30.74 -14.48
CA THR A 188 -1.36 -32.16 -14.23
C THR A 188 -0.15 -33.03 -13.92
N GLU A 189 1.03 -32.69 -14.43
CA GLU A 189 2.23 -33.51 -14.28
C GLU A 189 3.01 -33.17 -13.02
N TYR A 190 3.60 -34.20 -12.40
CA TYR A 190 4.40 -34.11 -11.17
C TYR A 190 5.92 -34.18 -11.45
N THR A 191 6.33 -33.81 -12.66
CA THR A 191 7.74 -33.82 -13.05
C THR A 191 8.53 -32.73 -12.32
N PRO A 192 9.86 -32.88 -12.17
CA PRO A 192 10.71 -31.81 -11.65
C PRO A 192 10.52 -30.49 -12.41
N GLU A 193 10.35 -30.55 -13.73
CA GLU A 193 10.11 -29.40 -14.60
C GLU A 193 8.79 -28.68 -14.28
N ALA A 194 7.68 -29.43 -14.19
CA ALA A 194 6.39 -28.87 -13.84
C ALA A 194 6.39 -28.27 -12.43
N ASN A 195 6.99 -28.96 -11.45
CA ASN A 195 7.10 -28.47 -10.08
C ASN A 195 7.91 -27.18 -9.98
N TRP A 196 9.06 -27.10 -10.67
CA TRP A 196 9.87 -25.89 -10.73
C TRP A 196 9.11 -24.72 -11.37
N MET A 197 8.40 -24.97 -12.48
CA MET A 197 7.57 -23.95 -13.14
C MET A 197 6.45 -23.45 -12.23
N ASN A 198 5.74 -24.34 -11.54
CA ASN A 198 4.68 -23.97 -10.59
C ASN A 198 5.19 -23.11 -9.43
N GLN A 199 6.38 -23.41 -8.90
CA GLN A 199 6.96 -22.71 -7.76
C GLN A 199 7.51 -21.31 -8.12
N TYR A 200 8.22 -21.21 -9.26
CA TYR A 200 8.96 -20.01 -9.63
C TYR A 200 8.26 -19.13 -10.68
N TYR A 201 7.43 -19.72 -11.54
CA TYR A 201 6.58 -19.04 -12.52
C TYR A 201 5.11 -19.48 -12.40
N PRO A 202 4.45 -19.27 -11.25
CA PRO A 202 3.04 -19.63 -11.07
C PRO A 202 2.13 -18.96 -12.11
N THR A 203 2.59 -17.87 -12.74
CA THR A 203 1.95 -17.13 -13.83
C THR A 203 1.79 -17.92 -15.13
N VAL A 204 2.43 -19.08 -15.28
CA VAL A 204 2.24 -19.97 -16.43
C VAL A 204 0.83 -20.50 -16.54
N ASP A 205 0.13 -20.68 -15.42
CA ASP A 205 -1.26 -21.09 -15.40
C ASP A 205 -2.01 -20.41 -14.25
N LEU A 206 -1.96 -19.08 -14.21
CA LEU A 206 -2.47 -18.32 -13.07
C LEU A 206 -3.98 -18.47 -12.90
N ALA A 207 -4.75 -18.50 -13.99
CA ALA A 207 -6.21 -18.49 -13.97
C ALA A 207 -6.84 -19.76 -13.36
N HIS A 208 -6.11 -20.89 -13.35
CA HIS A 208 -6.56 -22.17 -12.79
C HIS A 208 -6.07 -22.41 -11.36
N ARG A 209 -5.36 -21.45 -10.75
CA ARG A 209 -4.97 -21.53 -9.34
C ARG A 209 -6.16 -21.29 -8.44
N GLN A 210 -6.15 -21.95 -7.28
CA GLN A 210 -7.20 -21.81 -6.29
C GLN A 210 -6.85 -20.76 -5.23
N VAL A 211 -5.56 -20.66 -4.85
CA VAL A 211 -5.12 -19.72 -3.82
C VAL A 211 -4.04 -18.82 -4.35
N TYR A 212 -4.19 -17.51 -4.12
CA TYR A 212 -3.23 -16.49 -4.51
C TYR A 212 -2.68 -15.81 -3.27
N ILE A 213 -1.39 -15.99 -3.01
CA ILE A 213 -0.69 -15.43 -1.85
C ILE A 213 0.22 -14.30 -2.35
N MET A 214 -0.01 -13.08 -1.88
CA MET A 214 0.76 -11.92 -2.34
C MET A 214 0.74 -10.75 -1.36
N THR A 215 1.63 -9.79 -1.55
CA THR A 215 1.61 -8.55 -0.77
C THR A 215 0.50 -7.61 -1.24
N THR A 216 0.08 -6.68 -0.37
CA THR A 216 -0.84 -5.59 -0.74
C THR A 216 -0.36 -4.84 -1.97
N ASP A 217 0.92 -4.43 -2.00
CA ASP A 217 1.52 -3.72 -3.15
C ASP A 217 1.41 -4.50 -4.47
N LYS A 218 1.50 -5.83 -4.43
CA LYS A 218 1.35 -6.68 -5.62
C LYS A 218 -0.11 -6.76 -6.04
N PHE A 219 -1.02 -6.96 -5.08
CA PHE A 219 -2.47 -7.07 -5.32
C PHE A 219 -3.06 -5.79 -5.91
N ILE A 220 -2.63 -4.61 -5.46
CA ILE A 220 -3.15 -3.32 -5.95
C ILE A 220 -2.55 -2.89 -7.29
N ARG A 221 -1.49 -3.55 -7.76
CA ARG A 221 -0.81 -3.24 -9.03
C ARG A 221 -1.19 -4.28 -10.09
N SER A 222 -0.21 -5.00 -10.63
CA SER A 222 -0.37 -5.84 -11.80
C SER A 222 0.31 -7.20 -11.66
N TYR A 223 -0.10 -8.13 -12.50
CA TYR A 223 0.59 -9.38 -12.80
C TYR A 223 0.93 -9.43 -14.29
N THR A 224 1.88 -10.29 -14.67
CA THR A 224 2.25 -10.53 -16.06
C THR A 224 2.02 -12.00 -16.35
N ASP A 225 1.19 -12.33 -17.35
CA ASP A 225 1.02 -13.71 -17.80
C ASP A 225 2.35 -14.22 -18.37
N PHE A 226 2.62 -15.52 -18.20
CA PHE A 226 3.89 -16.10 -18.62
C PHE A 226 4.17 -15.96 -20.13
N PHE A 227 3.14 -15.97 -20.98
CA PHE A 227 3.32 -15.88 -22.42
C PHE A 227 3.20 -14.43 -22.95
N GLU A 228 2.77 -13.49 -22.12
CA GLU A 228 2.56 -12.10 -22.51
C GLU A 228 3.73 -11.19 -22.11
N HIS A 229 3.94 -10.13 -22.89
CA HIS A 229 4.94 -9.12 -22.56
C HIS A 229 4.44 -8.13 -21.49
N ASP A 230 3.16 -7.77 -21.56
CA ASP A 230 2.59 -6.69 -20.77
C ASP A 230 1.83 -7.16 -19.54
N SER A 231 1.79 -6.28 -18.54
CA SER A 231 1.20 -6.59 -17.25
C SER A 231 -0.24 -6.11 -17.19
N ARG A 232 -1.14 -6.92 -16.62
CA ARG A 232 -2.54 -6.59 -16.39
C ARG A 232 -2.79 -6.30 -14.91
N MET A 233 -3.68 -5.36 -14.61
CA MET A 233 -4.04 -5.05 -13.22
C MET A 233 -4.84 -6.20 -12.60
N PHE A 234 -4.56 -6.54 -11.34
CA PHE A 234 -5.28 -7.62 -10.65
C PHE A 234 -6.79 -7.33 -10.50
N GLN A 235 -7.17 -6.08 -10.27
CA GLN A 235 -8.58 -5.67 -10.23
C GLN A 235 -9.35 -6.03 -11.52
N LEU A 236 -8.65 -6.17 -12.66
CA LEU A 236 -9.24 -6.52 -13.95
C LEU A 236 -9.22 -8.02 -14.23
N ALA A 237 -8.53 -8.83 -13.42
CA ALA A 237 -8.47 -10.28 -13.62
C ALA A 237 -9.87 -10.91 -13.57
N ASP A 238 -10.14 -11.83 -14.50
CA ASP A 238 -11.38 -12.61 -14.54
C ASP A 238 -11.42 -13.68 -13.46
N PHE A 239 -10.25 -14.20 -13.07
CA PHE A 239 -10.12 -15.20 -12.02
C PHE A 239 -10.31 -14.65 -10.60
N LEU A 240 -10.53 -13.33 -10.45
CA LEU A 240 -10.99 -12.70 -9.20
C LEU A 240 -12.50 -12.91 -8.96
N GLN A 241 -13.27 -13.23 -10.00
CA GLN A 241 -14.72 -13.38 -9.91
C GLN A 241 -15.11 -14.51 -8.93
N ASN A 242 -16.05 -14.20 -8.03
CA ASN A 242 -16.60 -15.07 -6.99
C ASN A 242 -15.55 -15.60 -6.00
N ALA A 243 -14.38 -14.96 -5.91
CA ALA A 243 -13.36 -15.31 -4.92
C ALA A 243 -13.65 -14.70 -3.53
N LEU A 244 -12.99 -15.24 -2.51
CA LEU A 244 -12.87 -14.58 -1.21
C LEU A 244 -11.49 -13.94 -1.08
N VAL A 245 -11.44 -12.61 -0.91
CA VAL A 245 -10.22 -11.85 -0.65
C VAL A 245 -10.07 -11.63 0.86
N ILE A 246 -9.10 -12.29 1.46
CA ILE A 246 -8.73 -12.13 2.87
C ILE A 246 -7.57 -11.14 2.93
N ILE A 247 -7.80 -10.01 3.60
CA ILE A 247 -6.82 -8.95 3.77
C ILE A 247 -6.39 -8.92 5.23
N ASP A 248 -5.16 -9.35 5.50
CA ASP A 248 -4.53 -9.23 6.82
C ASP A 248 -3.92 -7.84 6.99
N GLU A 249 -4.09 -7.25 8.17
CA GLU A 249 -3.84 -5.83 8.46
C GLU A 249 -4.65 -4.93 7.50
N PHE A 250 -5.97 -5.15 7.48
CA PHE A 250 -6.92 -4.50 6.56
C PHE A 250 -6.77 -2.97 6.48
N ASP A 251 -6.71 -2.28 7.62
CA ASP A 251 -6.60 -0.84 7.71
C ASP A 251 -5.29 -0.31 7.10
N ALA A 252 -4.16 -0.99 7.35
CA ALA A 252 -2.86 -0.61 6.79
C ALA A 252 -2.83 -0.60 5.24
N THR A 253 -3.73 -1.33 4.58
CA THR A 253 -3.79 -1.35 3.11
C THR A 253 -4.20 -0.01 2.49
N LYS A 254 -4.90 0.84 3.24
CA LYS A 254 -5.33 2.16 2.76
C LYS A 254 -4.16 3.05 2.38
N GLN A 255 -3.12 3.10 3.22
CA GLN A 255 -1.95 3.93 2.96
C GLN A 255 -1.22 3.50 1.69
N ARG A 256 -1.09 2.19 1.44
CA ARG A 256 -0.48 1.66 0.21
C ARG A 256 -1.26 2.07 -1.04
N LEU A 257 -2.58 1.97 -0.99
CA LEU A 257 -3.46 2.40 -2.06
C LEU A 257 -3.31 3.89 -2.34
N TRP A 258 -3.25 4.72 -1.30
CA TRP A 258 -3.00 6.15 -1.45
C TRP A 258 -1.67 6.43 -2.12
N THR A 259 -0.57 5.89 -1.59
CA THR A 259 0.76 6.11 -2.16
C THR A 259 0.80 5.72 -3.63
N LYS A 260 0.28 4.53 -3.97
CA LYS A 260 0.20 4.10 -5.37
C LYS A 260 -0.64 5.07 -6.22
N ALA A 261 -1.86 5.40 -5.79
CA ALA A 261 -2.75 6.22 -6.60
C ALA A 261 -2.23 7.65 -6.78
N ILE A 262 -1.50 8.19 -5.80
CA ILE A 262 -0.78 9.47 -5.91
C ILE A 262 0.39 9.33 -6.89
N GLU A 263 1.23 8.31 -6.76
CA GLU A 263 2.34 8.05 -7.68
C GLU A 263 1.86 7.91 -9.13
N ASP A 264 0.81 7.11 -9.36
CA ASP A 264 0.26 6.86 -10.69
C ASP A 264 -0.34 8.15 -11.28
N ALA A 265 -1.04 8.96 -10.46
CA ALA A 265 -1.55 10.26 -10.88
C ALA A 265 -0.43 11.26 -11.24
N LEU A 266 0.70 11.22 -10.53
CA LEU A 266 1.83 12.14 -10.76
C LEU A 266 2.77 11.70 -11.90
N LYS A 267 2.86 10.40 -12.20
CA LYS A 267 3.68 9.86 -13.31
C LYS A 267 3.16 10.29 -14.67
N ILE A 268 1.84 10.39 -14.80
CA ILE A 268 1.17 10.55 -16.08
C ILE A 268 0.64 11.98 -16.18
N LYS A 269 1.50 12.86 -16.71
CA LYS A 269 1.24 14.29 -16.82
C LYS A 269 0.76 14.62 -18.23
N ALA A 270 -0.39 15.27 -18.33
CA ALA A 270 -0.84 15.88 -19.56
C ALA A 270 -1.04 17.38 -19.36
N ASP A 271 -0.58 18.17 -20.33
CA ASP A 271 -1.08 19.53 -20.50
C ASP A 271 -2.58 19.43 -20.82
N LEU A 272 -3.40 19.88 -19.88
CA LEU A 272 -4.86 19.79 -19.88
C LEU A 272 -5.46 20.41 -21.14
N LEU A 273 -4.93 21.55 -21.56
CA LEU A 273 -5.43 22.28 -22.72
C LEU A 273 -5.09 21.54 -24.01
N SER A 274 -3.86 21.05 -24.13
CA SER A 274 -3.42 20.22 -25.25
C SER A 274 -4.26 18.93 -25.35
N LEU A 275 -4.48 18.24 -24.23
CA LEU A 275 -5.31 17.03 -24.17
C LEU A 275 -6.75 17.32 -24.61
N PHE A 276 -7.36 18.38 -24.09
CA PHE A 276 -8.71 18.78 -24.49
C PHE A 276 -8.77 19.08 -25.99
N LYS A 277 -7.80 19.82 -26.53
CA LYS A 277 -7.74 20.17 -27.96
C LYS A 277 -7.65 18.92 -28.85
N THR A 278 -6.81 17.95 -28.50
CA THR A 278 -6.71 16.69 -29.25
C THR A 278 -8.04 15.91 -29.18
N ILE A 279 -8.65 15.80 -28.00
CA ILE A 279 -9.97 15.15 -27.85
C ILE A 279 -11.02 15.84 -28.71
N HIS A 280 -11.11 17.18 -28.63
CA HIS A 280 -12.06 17.98 -29.40
C HIS A 280 -11.90 17.77 -30.90
N GLN A 281 -10.66 17.82 -31.41
CA GLN A 281 -10.35 17.54 -32.81
C GLN A 281 -10.73 16.12 -33.23
N GLY A 282 -10.40 15.11 -32.42
CA GLY A 282 -10.79 13.71 -32.69
C GLY A 282 -12.30 13.53 -32.75
N MET A 283 -13.05 14.20 -31.86
CA MET A 283 -14.53 14.19 -31.86
C MET A 283 -15.12 14.87 -33.10
N GLU A 284 -14.47 15.89 -33.65
CA GLU A 284 -14.89 16.52 -34.91
C GLU A 284 -14.62 15.64 -36.13
N GLN A 285 -13.63 14.75 -36.06
CA GLN A 285 -13.20 13.89 -37.17
C GLN A 285 -13.79 12.48 -37.13
N VAL A 286 -14.76 12.20 -36.25
CA VAL A 286 -15.37 10.86 -36.12
C VAL A 286 -15.92 10.31 -37.44
N ASP A 287 -16.43 11.18 -38.32
CA ASP A 287 -16.96 10.78 -39.63
C ASP A 287 -15.90 10.27 -40.61
N GLN A 288 -14.62 10.46 -40.29
CA GLN A 288 -13.47 10.01 -41.09
C GLN A 288 -12.84 8.71 -40.55
N LEU A 289 -13.33 8.19 -39.43
CA LEU A 289 -12.80 6.99 -38.80
C LEU A 289 -13.13 5.71 -39.60
N PRO A 290 -12.35 4.63 -39.41
CA PRO A 290 -12.69 3.31 -39.95
C PRO A 290 -14.10 2.88 -39.54
N SER A 291 -14.85 2.28 -40.49
CA SER A 291 -16.25 1.89 -40.30
C SER A 291 -16.55 1.09 -39.02
N PRO A 292 -15.70 0.12 -38.57
CA PRO A 292 -15.95 -0.62 -37.34
C PRO A 292 -16.07 0.27 -36.09
N ILE A 293 -15.28 1.34 -36.01
CA ILE A 293 -15.27 2.27 -34.89
C ILE A 293 -16.27 3.41 -35.12
N GLN A 294 -16.32 3.96 -36.33
CA GLN A 294 -17.21 5.07 -36.71
C GLN A 294 -18.67 4.81 -36.32
N ARG A 295 -19.19 3.61 -36.65
CA ARG A 295 -20.58 3.23 -36.37
C ARG A 295 -20.96 3.27 -34.88
N LEU A 296 -19.97 3.09 -34.00
CA LEU A 296 -20.18 3.09 -32.54
C LEU A 296 -20.42 4.52 -32.00
N PHE A 297 -20.06 5.55 -32.77
CA PHE A 297 -20.26 6.94 -32.42
C PHE A 297 -21.48 7.57 -33.11
N VAL A 298 -21.70 7.30 -34.40
CA VAL A 298 -22.69 7.99 -35.26
C VAL A 298 -24.12 8.00 -34.68
N ASN A 299 -24.52 6.93 -33.97
CA ASN A 299 -25.86 6.81 -33.37
C ASN A 299 -25.89 7.03 -31.84
N SER A 300 -24.79 7.48 -31.24
CA SER A 300 -24.69 7.65 -29.79
C SER A 300 -25.18 9.04 -29.36
N THR A 301 -26.37 9.10 -28.76
CA THR A 301 -26.91 10.34 -28.16
C THR A 301 -25.95 10.95 -27.13
N LYS A 302 -25.26 10.09 -26.36
CA LYS A 302 -24.25 10.49 -25.38
C LYS A 302 -23.03 11.15 -26.05
N PHE A 303 -22.59 10.62 -27.19
CA PHE A 303 -21.49 11.21 -27.96
C PHE A 303 -21.87 12.61 -28.45
N ASN A 304 -23.05 12.76 -29.06
CA ASN A 304 -23.52 14.05 -29.57
C ASN A 304 -23.65 15.10 -28.46
N GLN A 305 -24.15 14.72 -27.29
CA GLN A 305 -24.20 15.61 -26.10
C GLN A 305 -22.80 16.02 -25.64
N LEU A 306 -21.84 15.09 -25.60
CA LEU A 306 -20.46 15.40 -25.24
C LEU A 306 -19.78 16.27 -26.29
N LYS A 307 -20.04 16.06 -27.58
CA LYS A 307 -19.51 16.87 -28.67
C LYS A 307 -20.00 18.31 -28.56
N GLN A 308 -21.30 18.50 -28.32
CA GLN A 308 -21.86 19.83 -28.05
C GLN A 308 -21.24 20.47 -26.80
N GLN A 309 -21.13 19.72 -25.70
CA GLN A 309 -20.47 20.21 -24.48
C GLN A 309 -19.03 20.66 -24.76
N ALA A 310 -18.27 19.93 -25.58
CA ALA A 310 -16.91 20.30 -25.95
C ALA A 310 -16.87 21.62 -26.74
N ASN A 311 -17.80 21.81 -27.68
CA ASN A 311 -17.94 23.06 -28.43
C ASN A 311 -18.27 24.25 -27.51
N ASP A 312 -19.22 24.08 -26.59
CA ASP A 312 -19.59 25.10 -25.61
C ASP A 312 -18.41 25.49 -24.71
N LEU A 313 -17.61 24.50 -24.26
CA LEU A 313 -16.42 24.74 -23.45
C LEU A 313 -15.34 25.51 -24.22
N GLN A 314 -15.10 25.13 -25.48
CA GLN A 314 -14.13 25.82 -26.33
C GLN A 314 -14.52 27.29 -26.52
N GLU A 315 -15.77 27.56 -26.85
CA GLU A 315 -16.25 28.92 -27.09
C GLU A 315 -16.23 29.77 -25.81
N ARG A 316 -16.79 29.23 -24.72
CA ARG A 316 -16.94 29.93 -23.43
C ARG A 316 -15.60 30.33 -22.82
N TYR A 317 -14.61 29.45 -22.92
CA TYR A 317 -13.31 29.64 -22.29
C TYR A 317 -12.21 30.05 -23.27
N ARG A 318 -12.49 30.16 -24.57
CA ARG A 318 -11.49 30.48 -25.62
C ARG A 318 -10.34 29.47 -25.64
N LEU A 319 -10.67 28.17 -25.56
CA LEU A 319 -9.68 27.08 -25.52
C LEU A 319 -8.94 26.87 -26.85
N ASP A 320 -9.38 27.56 -27.90
CA ASP A 320 -8.69 27.69 -29.19
C ASP A 320 -7.46 28.61 -29.13
N ARG A 321 -7.30 29.40 -28.05
CA ARG A 321 -6.20 30.36 -27.83
C ARG A 321 -5.13 29.82 -26.89
N LEU A 322 -3.94 30.40 -26.98
CA LEU A 322 -2.84 30.08 -26.06
C LEU A 322 -3.08 30.76 -24.71
N TYR A 323 -2.85 30.02 -23.63
CA TYR A 323 -2.87 30.53 -22.27
C TYR A 323 -1.45 30.89 -21.84
N LYS A 324 -1.27 32.04 -21.17
CA LYS A 324 0.04 32.48 -20.66
C LYS A 324 -0.11 33.13 -19.28
N THR A 325 0.71 32.72 -18.32
CA THR A 325 0.74 33.37 -17.00
C THR A 325 1.47 34.70 -17.04
N THR A 326 0.97 35.69 -16.32
CA THR A 326 1.57 37.03 -16.22
C THR A 326 2.54 37.17 -15.05
N VAL A 327 2.70 36.13 -14.21
CA VAL A 327 3.60 36.11 -13.05
C VAL A 327 5.02 35.76 -13.50
N ALA A 328 6.02 36.46 -12.97
CA ALA A 328 7.43 36.32 -13.37
C ALA A 328 7.99 34.92 -13.06
N HIS A 329 8.92 34.46 -13.90
CA HIS A 329 9.53 33.11 -13.91
C HIS A 329 10.19 32.64 -12.60
N HIS A 330 10.34 33.50 -11.60
CA HIS A 330 11.07 33.23 -10.35
C HIS A 330 10.19 32.79 -9.16
N GLU A 331 8.85 32.78 -9.30
CA GLU A 331 7.99 32.08 -8.33
C GLU A 331 7.84 30.62 -8.75
N GLU A 332 8.71 29.77 -8.22
CA GLU A 332 8.69 28.33 -8.44
C GLU A 332 7.29 27.75 -8.17
N GLN A 333 6.64 27.25 -9.22
CA GLN A 333 5.55 26.26 -9.20
C GLN A 333 4.37 26.60 -8.30
N SER A 334 3.57 27.59 -8.69
CA SER A 334 2.20 27.69 -8.17
C SER A 334 1.42 26.42 -8.49
N PHE A 335 0.71 25.89 -7.49
CA PHE A 335 -0.14 24.72 -7.65
C PHE A 335 -1.54 24.95 -7.09
N LEU A 336 -2.50 24.22 -7.67
CA LEU A 336 -3.89 24.20 -7.25
C LEU A 336 -4.35 22.76 -7.01
N ILE A 337 -4.80 22.48 -5.80
CA ILE A 337 -5.51 21.25 -5.49
C ILE A 337 -7.00 21.57 -5.49
N HIS A 338 -7.70 21.02 -6.48
CA HIS A 338 -9.14 21.05 -6.52
C HIS A 338 -9.69 19.88 -5.72
N THR A 339 -10.31 20.19 -4.59
CA THR A 339 -11.13 19.24 -3.84
C THR A 339 -12.60 19.43 -4.20
N PRO A 340 -13.48 18.44 -3.95
CA PRO A 340 -14.90 18.59 -4.26
C PRO A 340 -15.65 19.72 -3.51
N GLN A 341 -15.01 20.35 -2.53
CA GLN A 341 -15.59 21.38 -1.66
C GLN A 341 -14.85 22.72 -1.77
N THR A 342 -13.52 22.71 -1.97
CA THR A 342 -12.67 23.91 -1.98
C THR A 342 -11.48 23.77 -2.92
N ASN A 343 -10.92 24.90 -3.35
CA ASN A 343 -9.62 24.96 -4.01
C ASN A 343 -8.55 25.34 -2.99
N LEU A 344 -7.47 24.56 -2.92
CA LEU A 344 -6.28 24.89 -2.14
C LEU A 344 -5.21 25.43 -3.09
N ILE A 345 -4.60 26.56 -2.76
CA ILE A 345 -3.68 27.27 -3.64
C ILE A 345 -2.37 27.51 -2.89
N SER A 346 -1.23 27.17 -3.50
CA SER A 346 0.10 27.22 -2.87
C SER A 346 0.46 28.57 -2.23
N ASN A 347 0.04 29.68 -2.84
CA ASN A 347 0.41 31.04 -2.41
C ASN A 347 -0.77 31.81 -1.80
N ASN A 348 -1.92 31.16 -1.55
CA ASN A 348 -3.18 31.80 -1.15
C ASN A 348 -3.64 32.97 -2.05
N GLN A 349 -3.07 33.10 -3.25
CA GLN A 349 -3.39 34.15 -4.20
C GLN A 349 -4.37 33.62 -5.25
N SER A 350 -5.49 34.32 -5.46
CA SER A 350 -6.47 33.93 -6.47
C SER A 350 -5.94 34.17 -7.88
N TRP A 351 -6.26 33.26 -8.78
CA TRP A 351 -5.89 33.27 -10.19
C TRP A 351 -7.13 33.49 -11.03
N HIS A 352 -7.01 34.40 -11.97
CA HIS A 352 -8.07 34.87 -12.84
C HIS A 352 -7.62 34.81 -14.29
N SER A 353 -8.58 34.62 -15.20
CA SER A 353 -8.31 34.53 -16.64
C SER A 353 -9.20 35.48 -17.45
N HIS A 354 -8.58 36.21 -18.36
CA HIS A 354 -9.26 37.09 -19.31
C HIS A 354 -8.60 37.01 -20.69
N PHE A 355 -9.34 37.39 -21.74
CA PHE A 355 -8.82 37.40 -23.10
C PHE A 355 -8.15 38.75 -23.41
N ASN A 356 -6.89 38.74 -23.82
CA ASN A 356 -6.19 39.93 -24.27
C ASN A 356 -6.17 39.99 -25.80
N ALA A 357 -6.93 40.93 -26.37
CA ALA A 357 -7.03 41.12 -27.81
C ALA A 357 -5.72 41.59 -28.47
N LYS A 358 -4.79 42.21 -27.74
CA LYS A 358 -3.50 42.70 -28.28
C LYS A 358 -2.52 41.57 -28.52
N THR A 359 -2.46 40.63 -27.58
CA THR A 359 -1.58 39.45 -27.64
C THR A 359 -2.26 38.26 -28.29
N ASN A 360 -3.58 38.31 -28.47
CA ASN A 360 -4.42 37.21 -28.97
C ASN A 360 -4.28 35.93 -28.12
N SER A 361 -4.11 36.11 -26.81
CA SER A 361 -3.92 35.06 -25.82
C SER A 361 -4.85 35.23 -24.62
N VAL A 362 -5.03 34.16 -23.86
CA VAL A 362 -5.67 34.20 -22.54
C VAL A 362 -4.60 34.40 -21.50
N GLU A 363 -4.70 35.50 -20.73
CA GLU A 363 -3.76 35.81 -19.67
C GLU A 363 -4.25 35.26 -18.34
N ILE A 364 -3.35 34.59 -17.60
CA ILE A 364 -3.62 34.05 -16.26
C ILE A 364 -2.79 34.82 -15.23
N GLY A 365 -3.45 35.40 -14.23
CA GLY A 365 -2.72 36.12 -13.19
C GLY A 365 -3.59 36.52 -12.01
N PRO A 366 -3.03 37.29 -11.06
CA PRO A 366 -3.76 37.75 -9.88
C PRO A 366 -4.67 38.96 -10.13
N GLN A 367 -4.74 39.42 -11.39
CA GLN A 367 -5.60 40.54 -11.77
C GLN A 367 -7.06 40.20 -11.46
N PRO A 368 -7.89 41.14 -10.97
CA PRO A 368 -9.27 40.84 -10.59
C PRO A 368 -10.19 40.47 -11.78
N GLU A 369 -9.75 40.73 -13.02
CA GLU A 369 -10.49 40.43 -14.25
C GLU A 369 -10.51 38.92 -14.52
N ASN A 370 -11.69 38.31 -14.33
CA ASN A 370 -11.90 36.87 -14.48
C ASN A 370 -13.08 36.55 -15.39
N GLU A 371 -13.13 37.21 -16.56
CA GLU A 371 -14.22 37.06 -17.53
C GLU A 371 -14.38 35.60 -18.01
N LEU A 372 -13.29 34.85 -18.06
CA LEU A 372 -13.28 33.44 -18.47
C LEU A 372 -13.38 32.46 -17.29
N HIS A 373 -13.61 32.94 -16.06
CA HIS A 373 -13.86 32.11 -14.88
C HIS A 373 -12.88 30.93 -14.69
N PHE A 374 -11.59 31.23 -14.55
CA PHE A 374 -10.47 30.26 -14.60
C PHE A 374 -10.71 28.93 -13.85
N TYR A 375 -11.12 28.98 -12.58
CA TYR A 375 -11.38 27.76 -11.80
C TYR A 375 -12.58 26.96 -12.30
N SER A 376 -13.61 27.62 -12.82
CA SER A 376 -14.75 26.93 -13.44
C SER A 376 -14.33 26.20 -14.70
N MET A 377 -13.43 26.81 -15.49
CA MET A 377 -12.84 26.18 -16.67
C MET A 377 -12.10 24.89 -16.30
N LEU A 378 -11.17 24.93 -15.34
CA LEU A 378 -10.43 23.74 -14.90
C LEU A 378 -11.37 22.60 -14.47
N ASN A 379 -12.39 22.93 -13.67
CA ASN A 379 -13.35 21.96 -13.15
C ASN A 379 -14.20 21.34 -14.26
N GLN A 380 -14.69 22.16 -15.20
CA GLN A 380 -15.52 21.69 -16.29
C GLN A 380 -14.74 20.88 -17.32
N LEU A 381 -13.47 21.23 -17.56
CA LEU A 381 -12.55 20.43 -18.38
C LEU A 381 -12.26 19.07 -17.76
N ALA A 382 -11.91 19.04 -16.47
CA ALA A 382 -11.69 17.80 -15.74
C ALA A 382 -12.94 16.89 -15.78
N ALA A 383 -14.13 17.45 -15.55
CA ALA A 383 -15.39 16.73 -15.62
C ALA A 383 -15.72 16.24 -17.03
N PHE A 384 -15.44 17.05 -18.07
CA PHE A 384 -15.60 16.66 -19.47
C PHE A 384 -14.70 15.48 -19.82
N ILE A 385 -13.41 15.55 -19.51
CA ILE A 385 -12.45 14.48 -19.78
C ILE A 385 -12.92 13.17 -19.14
N ARG A 386 -13.33 13.19 -17.86
CA ARG A 386 -13.86 11.99 -17.19
C ARG A 386 -15.08 11.39 -17.91
N ARG A 387 -16.01 12.21 -18.39
CA ARG A 387 -17.18 11.73 -19.14
C ARG A 387 -16.81 11.20 -20.52
N PHE A 388 -15.89 11.86 -21.20
CA PHE A 388 -15.36 11.39 -22.48
C PHE A 388 -14.70 10.02 -22.32
N THR A 389 -13.84 9.86 -21.32
CA THR A 389 -13.22 8.59 -21.00
C THR A 389 -14.22 7.47 -20.71
N LEU A 390 -15.31 7.76 -19.97
CA LEU A 390 -16.40 6.80 -19.74
C LEU A 390 -17.11 6.41 -21.04
N LEU A 391 -17.32 7.37 -21.96
CA LEU A 391 -17.87 7.08 -23.28
C LEU A 391 -16.96 6.11 -24.04
N ILE A 392 -15.66 6.39 -24.11
CA ILE A 392 -14.69 5.56 -24.84
C ILE A 392 -14.62 4.15 -24.26
N ARG A 393 -14.72 3.99 -22.94
CA ARG A 393 -14.80 2.65 -22.33
C ARG A 393 -16.02 1.85 -22.82
N ASN A 394 -17.19 2.48 -22.92
CA ASN A 394 -18.38 1.80 -23.43
C ASN A 394 -18.21 1.43 -24.91
N VAL A 395 -17.64 2.34 -25.71
CA VAL A 395 -17.32 2.08 -27.12
C VAL A 395 -16.31 0.95 -27.25
N GLY A 396 -15.23 0.97 -26.46
CA GLY A 396 -14.20 -0.06 -26.41
C GLY A 396 -14.75 -1.42 -26.01
N SER A 397 -15.66 -1.49 -25.03
CA SER A 397 -16.30 -2.75 -24.65
C SER A 397 -17.16 -3.35 -25.77
N VAL A 398 -17.89 -2.52 -26.52
CA VAL A 398 -18.65 -2.98 -27.68
C VAL A 398 -17.70 -3.42 -28.80
N TYR A 399 -16.67 -2.62 -29.09
CA TYR A 399 -15.65 -2.94 -30.09
C TYR A 399 -14.94 -4.27 -29.77
N GLN A 400 -14.54 -4.46 -28.52
CA GLN A 400 -13.93 -5.70 -28.03
C GLN A 400 -14.85 -6.89 -28.28
N SER A 401 -16.13 -6.79 -27.90
CA SER A 401 -17.10 -7.86 -28.09
C SER A 401 -17.30 -8.20 -29.56
N GLU A 402 -17.44 -7.18 -30.42
CA GLU A 402 -17.63 -7.39 -31.87
C GLU A 402 -16.38 -7.99 -32.51
N HIS A 403 -15.19 -7.50 -32.15
CA HIS A 403 -13.92 -8.02 -32.65
C HIS A 403 -13.73 -9.49 -32.23
N ASN A 404 -13.91 -9.80 -30.95
CA ASN A 404 -13.68 -11.13 -30.42
C ASN A 404 -14.67 -12.18 -30.92
N GLN A 405 -15.87 -11.78 -31.34
CA GLN A 405 -16.83 -12.68 -31.99
C GLN A 405 -16.40 -13.11 -33.39
N THR A 406 -15.53 -12.34 -34.05
CA THR A 406 -15.05 -12.62 -35.40
C THR A 406 -13.73 -13.39 -35.45
N LEU A 407 -13.13 -13.64 -34.28
CA LEU A 407 -11.86 -14.33 -34.17
C LEU A 407 -11.99 -15.81 -34.54
N LYS A 408 -10.95 -16.32 -35.19
CA LYS A 408 -10.78 -17.76 -35.36
C LYS A 408 -10.35 -18.41 -34.04
N PRO A 409 -10.55 -19.73 -33.86
CA PRO A 409 -10.20 -20.43 -32.62
C PRO A 409 -8.73 -20.30 -32.16
N ASP A 410 -7.83 -19.97 -33.08
CA ASP A 410 -6.39 -19.83 -32.90
C ASP A 410 -5.91 -18.38 -32.64
N GLU A 411 -6.81 -17.40 -32.74
CA GLU A 411 -6.49 -15.97 -32.54
C GLU A 411 -6.73 -15.53 -31.08
N ILE A 412 -5.80 -14.75 -30.53
CA ILE A 412 -5.88 -14.26 -29.15
C ILE A 412 -6.99 -13.20 -29.04
N ALA A 413 -7.88 -13.39 -28.08
CA ALA A 413 -8.94 -12.44 -27.79
C ALA A 413 -8.37 -11.08 -27.37
N MET A 414 -8.85 -10.01 -28.01
CA MET A 414 -8.51 -8.64 -27.63
C MET A 414 -9.04 -8.36 -26.24
N ASP A 415 -8.21 -7.78 -25.37
CA ASP A 415 -8.66 -7.38 -24.04
C ASP A 415 -9.29 -5.97 -24.02
N SER A 416 -9.94 -5.62 -22.91
CA SER A 416 -10.65 -4.34 -22.81
C SER A 416 -9.70 -3.14 -22.86
N TRP A 417 -8.44 -3.32 -22.46
CA TRP A 417 -7.45 -2.25 -22.46
C TRP A 417 -7.01 -1.98 -23.89
N GLU A 418 -6.67 -3.03 -24.65
CA GLU A 418 -6.31 -2.96 -26.07
C GLU A 418 -7.46 -2.34 -26.90
N ALA A 419 -8.69 -2.76 -26.65
CA ALA A 419 -9.86 -2.22 -27.35
C ALA A 419 -10.03 -0.72 -27.09
N CYS A 420 -9.90 -0.26 -25.85
CA CYS A 420 -9.97 1.17 -25.54
C CYS A 420 -8.79 1.94 -26.14
N HIS A 421 -7.59 1.37 -26.10
CA HIS A 421 -6.40 1.96 -26.71
C HIS A 421 -6.61 2.17 -28.21
N SER A 422 -7.11 1.16 -28.95
CA SER A 422 -7.40 1.27 -30.38
C SER A 422 -8.40 2.39 -30.69
N VAL A 423 -9.42 2.57 -29.85
CA VAL A 423 -10.42 3.64 -30.04
C VAL A 423 -9.80 5.03 -29.81
N TYR A 424 -8.97 5.20 -28.78
CA TYR A 424 -8.27 6.48 -28.56
C TYR A 424 -7.27 6.79 -29.68
N ASP A 425 -6.51 5.79 -30.11
CA ASP A 425 -5.53 5.92 -31.19
C ASP A 425 -6.22 6.34 -32.50
N ALA A 426 -7.37 5.72 -32.82
CA ALA A 426 -8.18 6.11 -33.97
C ALA A 426 -8.66 7.56 -33.91
N LEU A 427 -8.90 8.12 -32.71
CA LEU A 427 -9.27 9.53 -32.51
C LEU A 427 -8.08 10.51 -32.60
N GLY A 428 -6.86 10.02 -32.87
CA GLY A 428 -5.66 10.83 -33.08
C GLY A 428 -4.91 11.21 -31.80
N LEU A 429 -5.16 10.51 -30.69
CA LEU A 429 -4.45 10.75 -29.43
C LEU A 429 -3.05 10.11 -29.45
N GLY A 430 -2.05 10.82 -28.94
CA GLY A 430 -0.70 10.25 -28.79
C GLY A 430 -0.59 9.29 -27.61
N SER A 431 0.36 8.35 -27.63
CA SER A 431 0.50 7.29 -26.61
C SER A 431 0.46 7.81 -25.16
N ASN A 432 1.19 8.88 -24.85
CA ASN A 432 1.14 9.48 -23.50
C ASN A 432 -0.26 9.97 -23.11
N GLN A 433 -1.02 10.56 -24.03
CA GLN A 433 -2.39 11.01 -23.77
C GLN A 433 -3.34 9.82 -23.58
N ILE A 434 -3.16 8.75 -24.37
CA ILE A 434 -3.91 7.50 -24.23
C ILE A 434 -3.67 6.90 -22.85
N ASP A 435 -2.42 6.83 -22.39
CA ASP A 435 -2.08 6.33 -21.06
C ASP A 435 -2.74 7.16 -19.94
N VAL A 436 -2.78 8.50 -20.07
CA VAL A 436 -3.51 9.38 -19.12
C VAL A 436 -4.97 8.97 -19.05
N LEU A 437 -5.62 8.83 -20.21
CA LEU A 437 -7.04 8.59 -20.30
C LEU A 437 -7.43 7.16 -19.93
N LEU A 438 -6.60 6.16 -20.22
CA LEU A 438 -6.81 4.78 -19.80
C LEU A 438 -6.72 4.68 -18.28
N ASN A 439 -5.73 5.31 -17.64
CA ASN A 439 -5.65 5.32 -16.18
C ASN A 439 -6.81 6.08 -15.51
N LEU A 440 -7.31 7.14 -16.16
CA LEU A 440 -8.55 7.83 -15.76
C LEU A 440 -9.82 6.98 -15.96
N GLY A 441 -9.84 6.11 -16.97
CA GLY A 441 -11.04 5.41 -17.46
C GLY A 441 -11.27 4.03 -16.91
N LEU A 442 -10.21 3.44 -16.36
CA LEU A 442 -10.27 2.26 -15.51
C LEU A 442 -10.89 2.56 -14.14
N ASP A 443 -11.36 3.79 -13.92
CA ASP A 443 -12.24 4.20 -12.82
C ASP A 443 -13.46 3.25 -12.69
N LEU A 444 -13.24 2.20 -11.90
CA LEU A 444 -14.11 1.58 -10.92
C LEU A 444 -15.59 1.93 -11.10
N TYR A 445 -16.22 1.21 -12.01
CA TYR A 445 -17.67 1.19 -12.14
C TYR A 445 -18.22 0.37 -10.99
N HIS A 446 -18.93 1.03 -10.08
CA HIS A 446 -19.85 0.34 -9.19
C HIS A 446 -21.22 0.36 -9.86
N PRO A 447 -21.84 -0.79 -10.15
CA PRO A 447 -23.27 -0.82 -10.39
C PRO A 447 -23.93 -0.26 -9.13
N LYS A 448 -24.79 0.75 -9.29
CA LYS A 448 -25.58 1.25 -8.15
C LYS A 448 -26.36 0.08 -7.55
N THR A 449 -25.99 -0.37 -6.36
CA THR A 449 -26.91 -1.09 -5.49
C THR A 449 -28.12 -0.18 -5.30
N LYS A 450 -29.31 -0.71 -5.59
CA LYS A 450 -30.58 0.03 -5.75
C LYS A 450 -31.11 0.69 -4.46
N GLN A 451 -30.28 0.91 -3.44
CA GLN A 451 -30.68 1.52 -2.18
C GLN A 451 -29.90 2.81 -1.95
N GLN A 452 -30.20 3.84 -2.75
CA GLN A 452 -29.99 5.20 -2.26
C GLN A 452 -31.06 5.46 -1.21
N SER A 453 -30.70 5.37 0.08
CA SER A 453 -31.51 5.99 1.12
C SER A 453 -31.58 7.49 0.83
N ALA A 454 -32.80 8.01 0.75
CA ALA A 454 -33.02 9.44 0.79
C ALA A 454 -32.46 9.97 2.14
N GLN A 455 -31.75 11.11 2.09
CA GLN A 455 -31.29 11.92 3.25
C GLN A 455 -29.88 11.70 3.82
N VAL A 456 -28.83 11.53 3.00
CA VAL A 456 -27.46 11.87 3.45
C VAL A 456 -27.06 13.24 2.85
N PRO A 457 -26.61 14.23 3.65
CA PRO A 457 -26.11 15.50 3.13
C PRO A 457 -24.97 15.26 2.14
N ASP A 458 -25.14 15.75 0.92
CA ASP A 458 -24.29 15.50 -0.26
C ASP A 458 -22.84 16.05 -0.14
N SER A 459 -22.44 16.63 1.00
CA SER A 459 -21.20 17.41 1.13
C SER A 459 -19.99 16.62 1.65
N TYR A 460 -20.07 15.82 2.73
CA TYR A 460 -18.87 15.32 3.44
C TYR A 460 -18.09 14.22 2.70
N ARG A 461 -18.76 13.38 1.89
CA ARG A 461 -18.15 12.16 1.28
C ARG A 461 -17.79 12.28 -0.20
N ARG A 462 -17.74 13.52 -0.71
CA ARG A 462 -17.45 13.77 -2.12
C ARG A 462 -16.03 13.36 -2.50
N PHE A 463 -15.07 13.44 -1.57
CA PHE A 463 -13.70 13.00 -1.81
C PHE A 463 -13.65 11.51 -2.08
N GLN A 464 -14.25 10.68 -1.23
CA GLN A 464 -14.31 9.22 -1.42
C GLN A 464 -14.97 8.85 -2.74
N LYS A 465 -15.93 9.65 -3.21
CA LYS A 465 -16.65 9.38 -4.46
C LYS A 465 -15.94 9.85 -5.74
N TRP A 466 -15.25 10.99 -5.69
CA TRP A 466 -14.74 11.67 -6.89
C TRP A 466 -13.24 11.95 -6.89
N GLY A 467 -12.58 11.69 -5.76
CA GLY A 467 -11.18 11.99 -5.51
C GLY A 467 -10.88 13.50 -5.59
N LEU A 468 -9.70 13.84 -6.10
CA LEU A 468 -9.23 15.22 -6.26
C LEU A 468 -8.54 15.43 -7.61
N SER A 469 -8.33 16.69 -7.99
CA SER A 469 -7.53 17.06 -9.17
C SER A 469 -6.43 18.01 -8.74
N PHE A 470 -5.22 17.75 -9.22
CA PHE A 470 -4.04 18.56 -8.96
C PHE A 470 -3.61 19.24 -10.25
N PHE A 471 -3.46 20.55 -10.22
CA PHE A 471 -3.01 21.36 -11.33
C PHE A 471 -1.74 22.11 -10.96
N TYR A 472 -0.76 22.11 -11.83
CA TYR A 472 0.44 22.92 -11.66
C TYR A 472 0.88 23.52 -12.99
N PHE A 473 1.49 24.69 -12.92
CA PHE A 473 1.71 25.54 -14.08
C PHE A 473 3.20 25.62 -14.40
N SER A 474 3.57 25.36 -15.65
CA SER A 474 4.98 25.40 -16.07
C SER A 474 5.19 26.29 -17.28
N ASN A 475 6.13 27.22 -17.16
CA ASN A 475 6.68 28.00 -18.27
C ASN A 475 8.07 27.47 -18.61
N ALA A 476 8.40 27.42 -19.90
CA ALA A 476 9.74 27.09 -20.36
C ALA A 476 10.07 27.93 -21.60
N GLU A 477 11.34 28.24 -21.79
CA GLU A 477 11.82 29.05 -22.93
C GLU A 477 11.42 28.44 -24.28
N ARG A 478 11.48 27.10 -24.38
CA ARG A 478 11.12 26.35 -25.59
C ARG A 478 9.64 26.49 -26.01
N HIS A 479 8.78 27.00 -25.13
CA HIS A 479 7.38 27.27 -25.42
C HIS A 479 6.95 28.58 -24.75
N ASP A 480 7.76 29.64 -24.93
CA ASP A 480 7.57 30.93 -24.24
C ASP A 480 6.19 31.57 -24.48
N LEU A 481 5.53 31.29 -25.60
CA LEU A 481 4.21 31.86 -25.89
C LEU A 481 3.05 31.19 -25.13
N ARG A 482 3.31 30.17 -24.32
CA ARG A 482 2.27 29.50 -23.53
C ARG A 482 2.76 29.00 -22.18
N THR A 483 1.81 28.80 -21.28
CA THR A 483 1.98 28.07 -20.02
C THR A 483 1.31 26.72 -20.15
N ASP A 484 2.05 25.65 -19.89
CA ASP A 484 1.47 24.30 -19.82
C ASP A 484 0.67 24.19 -18.50
N ILE A 485 -0.61 23.83 -18.61
CA ILE A 485 -1.48 23.58 -17.45
C ILE A 485 -1.49 22.08 -17.22
N ASN A 486 -0.53 21.61 -16.43
CA ASN A 486 -0.41 20.18 -16.17
C ASN A 486 -1.50 19.74 -15.19
N ALA A 487 -2.20 18.67 -15.53
CA ALA A 487 -3.22 18.06 -14.67
C ALA A 487 -2.80 16.65 -14.25
N ALA A 488 -2.95 16.36 -12.96
CA ALA A 488 -2.90 15.04 -12.37
C ALA A 488 -4.24 14.74 -11.70
N PHE A 489 -4.83 13.59 -12.03
CA PHE A 489 -6.15 13.23 -11.53
C PHE A 489 -6.04 12.08 -10.54
N PHE A 490 -6.35 12.37 -9.29
CA PHE A 490 -6.48 11.35 -8.27
C PHE A 490 -7.93 10.89 -8.24
N SER A 491 -8.29 9.93 -9.09
CA SER A 491 -9.67 9.45 -9.22
C SER A 491 -9.93 8.15 -8.47
N VAL A 492 -8.91 7.30 -8.34
CA VAL A 492 -8.95 6.01 -7.64
C VAL A 492 -8.66 6.20 -6.15
N THR A 493 -9.67 6.55 -5.36
CA THR A 493 -9.58 6.54 -3.89
C THR A 493 -9.51 5.10 -3.35
N PRO A 494 -8.92 4.85 -2.17
CA PRO A 494 -8.92 3.53 -1.54
C PRO A 494 -10.32 2.93 -1.38
N GLU A 495 -11.31 3.73 -0.97
CA GLU A 495 -12.69 3.26 -0.80
C GLU A 495 -13.28 2.81 -2.14
N ARG A 496 -13.14 3.59 -3.21
CA ARG A 496 -13.53 3.15 -4.56
C ARG A 496 -12.81 1.87 -4.96
N TYR A 497 -11.50 1.78 -4.74
CA TYR A 497 -10.72 0.58 -5.08
C TYR A 497 -11.30 -0.66 -4.40
N LEU A 498 -11.54 -0.60 -3.09
CA LEU A 498 -12.14 -1.71 -2.35
C LEU A 498 -13.53 -2.06 -2.89
N LEU A 499 -14.37 -1.05 -3.14
CA LEU A 499 -15.68 -1.20 -3.77
C LEU A 499 -15.62 -1.87 -5.16
N SER A 500 -14.54 -1.63 -5.91
CA SER A 500 -14.32 -2.29 -7.21
C SER A 500 -13.98 -3.78 -7.08
N ILE A 501 -13.19 -4.15 -6.07
CA ILE A 501 -12.89 -5.54 -5.76
C ILE A 501 -14.17 -6.24 -5.31
N LEU A 502 -14.99 -5.55 -4.50
CA LEU A 502 -16.28 -6.07 -4.04
C LEU A 502 -17.27 -6.37 -5.18
N ASN A 503 -17.17 -5.70 -6.34
CA ASN A 503 -18.00 -6.08 -7.49
C ASN A 503 -17.72 -7.48 -8.04
N LYS A 504 -16.53 -8.01 -7.78
CA LYS A 504 -16.07 -9.30 -8.30
C LYS A 504 -15.99 -10.36 -7.21
N ALA A 505 -15.67 -9.96 -5.98
CA ALA A 505 -15.33 -10.87 -4.89
C ALA A 505 -15.97 -10.44 -3.57
N ASN A 506 -16.00 -11.34 -2.59
CA ASN A 506 -16.24 -10.97 -1.19
C ASN A 506 -14.91 -10.61 -0.52
N VAL A 507 -14.93 -9.71 0.46
CA VAL A 507 -13.72 -9.28 1.19
C VAL A 507 -13.88 -9.52 2.69
N LEU A 508 -12.89 -10.19 3.28
CA LEU A 508 -12.73 -10.35 4.72
C LEU A 508 -11.50 -9.54 5.18
N GLY A 509 -11.74 -8.42 5.86
CA GLY A 509 -10.70 -7.58 6.44
C GLY A 509 -10.38 -8.00 7.86
N LEU A 510 -9.14 -8.42 8.13
CA LEU A 510 -8.66 -8.82 9.44
C LEU A 510 -7.69 -7.75 9.97
N SER A 511 -7.99 -7.14 11.10
CA SER A 511 -7.07 -6.23 11.80
C SER A 511 -7.48 -6.06 13.26
N ALA A 512 -6.54 -5.72 14.14
CA ALA A 512 -6.84 -5.37 15.54
C ALA A 512 -7.44 -3.96 15.69
N THR A 513 -7.52 -3.21 14.59
CA THR A 513 -8.04 -1.84 14.51
C THR A 513 -9.01 -1.71 13.34
N ALA A 514 -9.51 -2.83 12.81
CA ALA A 514 -10.35 -2.88 11.61
C ALA A 514 -11.58 -1.97 11.69
N THR A 515 -12.13 -1.78 12.91
CA THR A 515 -13.38 -1.04 13.14
C THR A 515 -13.18 0.41 13.60
N PHE A 516 -11.92 0.83 13.79
CA PHE A 516 -11.59 2.17 14.29
C PHE A 516 -12.10 3.25 13.31
N PRO A 517 -12.88 4.24 13.78
CA PRO A 517 -13.52 5.23 12.92
C PRO A 517 -12.55 6.38 12.58
N THR A 518 -11.48 6.08 11.85
CA THR A 518 -10.54 7.07 11.30
C THR A 518 -10.56 7.01 9.77
N VAL A 519 -10.45 8.17 9.12
CA VAL A 519 -10.40 8.29 7.65
C VAL A 519 -8.98 8.51 7.13
N LEU A 520 -7.99 8.63 8.01
CA LEU A 520 -6.58 8.78 7.64
C LEU A 520 -5.92 7.40 7.62
N ASP A 521 -5.95 6.69 8.74
CA ASP A 521 -5.23 5.40 8.86
C ASP A 521 -6.08 4.19 8.46
N ASN A 522 -7.41 4.35 8.37
CA ASN A 522 -8.36 3.30 7.97
C ASN A 522 -9.35 3.85 6.93
N TYR A 523 -10.06 2.96 6.23
CA TYR A 523 -11.11 3.31 5.26
C TYR A 523 -12.21 4.13 5.92
N ASP A 524 -12.87 5.00 5.14
CA ASP A 524 -14.11 5.63 5.58
C ASP A 524 -15.22 4.57 5.69
N LEU A 525 -15.28 3.91 6.84
CA LEU A 525 -16.22 2.81 7.10
C LEU A 525 -17.67 3.26 7.02
N ASP A 526 -17.96 4.52 7.35
CA ASP A 526 -19.31 5.04 7.24
C ASP A 526 -19.69 5.27 5.77
N TYR A 527 -18.74 5.69 4.91
CA TYR A 527 -18.97 5.75 3.47
C TYR A 527 -19.22 4.35 2.88
N LEU A 528 -18.40 3.37 3.27
CA LEU A 528 -18.59 1.98 2.84
C LEU A 528 -19.95 1.44 3.30
N LYS A 529 -20.38 1.75 4.53
CA LYS A 529 -21.70 1.40 5.05
C LYS A 529 -22.83 2.01 4.22
N GLU A 530 -22.70 3.27 3.81
CA GLU A 530 -23.68 3.93 2.94
C GLU A 530 -23.74 3.30 1.54
N GLN A 531 -22.62 2.85 0.98
CA GLN A 531 -22.59 2.22 -0.35
C GLN A 531 -23.08 0.76 -0.34
N LEU A 532 -22.73 0.00 0.70
CA LEU A 532 -22.97 -1.44 0.78
C LEU A 532 -24.24 -1.80 1.57
N GLY A 533 -24.71 -0.92 2.46
CA GLY A 533 -25.86 -1.20 3.32
C GLY A 533 -25.68 -2.49 4.12
N ASN A 534 -26.61 -3.43 3.96
CA ASN A 534 -26.58 -4.73 4.65
C ASN A 534 -25.45 -5.67 4.16
N HIS A 535 -24.81 -5.36 3.03
CA HIS A 535 -23.65 -6.11 2.53
C HIS A 535 -22.34 -5.75 3.26
N PHE A 536 -22.37 -4.77 4.18
CA PHE A 536 -21.24 -4.47 5.05
C PHE A 536 -21.51 -4.95 6.48
N ILE A 537 -20.78 -5.99 6.87
CA ILE A 537 -20.73 -6.51 8.24
C ILE A 537 -19.53 -5.86 8.93
N LYS A 538 -19.79 -4.75 9.64
CA LYS A 538 -18.73 -3.98 10.32
C LYS A 538 -18.06 -4.76 11.46
N ASP A 539 -18.81 -5.59 12.18
CA ASP A 539 -18.29 -6.30 13.34
C ASP A 539 -18.49 -7.81 13.18
N GLY A 540 -17.42 -8.50 12.77
CA GLY A 540 -17.38 -9.95 12.71
C GLY A 540 -17.40 -10.62 14.07
N CYS A 541 -17.07 -9.92 15.17
CA CYS A 541 -16.96 -10.52 16.49
C CYS A 541 -18.28 -11.13 16.96
N GLN A 542 -19.42 -10.60 16.51
CA GLN A 542 -20.75 -11.14 16.82
C GLN A 542 -20.99 -12.59 16.34
N TYR A 543 -20.16 -13.10 15.43
CA TYR A 543 -20.26 -14.46 14.89
C TYR A 543 -19.22 -15.42 15.48
N LEU A 544 -18.38 -14.95 16.40
CA LEU A 544 -17.40 -15.79 17.09
C LEU A 544 -18.07 -16.61 18.19
N THR A 545 -17.47 -17.76 18.52
CA THR A 545 -17.93 -18.58 19.64
C THR A 545 -17.77 -17.83 20.96
N PRO A 546 -18.60 -18.13 21.98
CA PRO A 546 -18.46 -17.55 23.31
C PRO A 546 -17.07 -17.76 23.92
N GLU A 547 -16.44 -18.90 23.66
CA GLU A 547 -15.07 -19.22 24.09
C GLU A 547 -14.06 -18.25 23.49
N THR A 548 -14.14 -17.98 22.18
CA THR A 548 -13.25 -17.02 21.52
C THR A 548 -13.50 -15.59 22.00
N LEU A 549 -14.76 -15.21 22.22
CA LEU A 549 -15.11 -13.90 22.76
C LEU A 549 -14.55 -13.69 24.18
N ASN A 550 -14.65 -14.69 25.05
CA ASN A 550 -14.02 -14.66 26.37
C ASN A 550 -12.49 -14.55 26.25
N HIS A 551 -11.89 -15.27 25.31
CA HIS A 551 -10.45 -15.16 25.05
C HIS A 551 -10.04 -13.74 24.60
N PHE A 552 -10.90 -13.03 23.86
CA PHE A 552 -10.65 -11.67 23.40
C PHE A 552 -10.82 -10.62 24.50
N ASN A 553 -11.52 -10.95 25.60
CA ASN A 553 -11.73 -10.05 26.73
C ASN A 553 -10.48 -9.96 27.64
N LEU A 554 -9.43 -9.31 27.13
CA LEU A 554 -8.17 -9.11 27.85
C LEU A 554 -8.37 -8.37 29.18
N LYS A 555 -9.31 -7.42 29.23
CA LYS A 555 -9.59 -6.65 30.45
C LYS A 555 -10.04 -7.56 31.60
N GLN A 556 -11.00 -8.45 31.34
CA GLN A 556 -11.48 -9.40 32.34
C GLN A 556 -10.36 -10.37 32.74
N ARG A 557 -9.62 -10.91 31.77
CA ARG A 557 -8.51 -11.85 32.02
C ARG A 557 -7.40 -11.21 32.87
N TYR A 558 -7.05 -9.95 32.60
CA TYR A 558 -6.11 -9.18 33.43
C TYR A 558 -6.63 -9.03 34.86
N GLN A 559 -7.91 -8.71 35.04
CA GLN A 559 -8.51 -8.58 36.37
C GLN A 559 -8.50 -9.90 37.16
N GLU A 560 -8.86 -11.02 36.52
CA GLU A 560 -8.88 -12.35 37.15
C GLU A 560 -7.49 -12.81 37.61
N HIS A 561 -6.43 -12.36 36.91
CA HIS A 561 -5.04 -12.70 37.21
C HIS A 561 -4.31 -11.60 38.00
N GLY A 562 -5.01 -10.56 38.46
CA GLY A 562 -4.44 -9.47 39.26
C GLY A 562 -3.46 -8.56 38.50
N VAL A 563 -3.51 -8.54 37.17
CA VAL A 563 -2.67 -7.67 36.32
C VAL A 563 -3.19 -6.24 36.36
N GLN A 564 -2.31 -5.29 36.69
CA GLN A 564 -2.61 -3.85 36.73
C GLN A 564 -1.87 -3.12 35.60
N ILE A 565 -2.58 -2.26 34.87
CA ILE A 565 -1.99 -1.38 33.86
C ILE A 565 -1.92 0.03 34.45
N ASN A 566 -0.71 0.51 34.66
CA ASN A 566 -0.45 1.87 35.14
C ASN A 566 -0.30 2.80 33.94
N VAL A 567 -1.15 3.82 33.87
CA VAL A 567 -1.13 4.83 32.80
C VAL A 567 -0.95 6.19 33.44
N ASP A 568 0.16 6.85 33.10
CA ASP A 568 0.50 8.18 33.58
C ASP A 568 0.82 9.12 32.42
N LEU A 569 0.57 10.41 32.62
CA LEU A 569 1.04 11.46 31.73
C LEU A 569 2.50 11.80 32.07
N ALA A 570 3.32 11.99 31.03
CA ALA A 570 4.68 12.47 31.20
C ALA A 570 4.68 13.94 31.67
N ALA A 571 5.73 14.32 32.41
CA ALA A 571 5.89 15.70 32.89
C ALA A 571 5.93 16.71 31.72
N ILE A 572 5.19 17.83 31.86
CA ILE A 572 5.13 18.93 30.88
C ILE A 572 6.00 20.12 31.34
N GLU A 573 6.95 19.86 32.25
CA GLU A 573 7.82 20.89 32.81
C GLU A 573 8.81 21.44 31.77
N PRO A 574 9.22 22.72 31.88
CA PRO A 574 10.15 23.32 30.94
C PRO A 574 11.62 23.01 31.26
N THR A 575 11.93 22.29 32.35
CA THR A 575 13.29 22.00 32.81
C THR A 575 13.40 20.58 33.38
N ILE A 576 14.62 20.03 33.34
CA ILE A 576 14.97 18.76 33.97
C ILE A 576 14.83 18.87 35.49
N LEU A 577 15.23 20.00 36.09
CA LEU A 577 15.00 20.27 37.51
C LEU A 577 13.52 20.19 37.90
N GLY A 578 12.63 20.83 37.12
CA GLY A 578 11.19 20.80 37.39
C GLY A 578 10.63 19.37 37.33
N MET A 579 11.05 18.60 36.33
CA MET A 579 10.70 17.19 36.21
C MET A 579 11.20 16.36 37.41
N LEU A 580 12.44 16.56 37.87
CA LEU A 580 12.98 15.86 39.04
C LEU A 580 12.26 16.24 40.34
N GLN A 581 11.84 17.50 40.50
CA GLN A 581 11.07 17.95 41.66
C GLN A 581 9.70 17.25 41.77
N ILE A 582 9.09 16.90 40.63
CA ILE A 582 7.83 16.14 40.60
C ILE A 582 8.04 14.71 41.09
N HIS A 583 9.06 14.00 40.61
CA HIS A 583 9.35 12.61 41.01
C HIS A 583 9.96 12.49 42.40
N PHE A 584 10.73 13.50 42.83
CA PHE A 584 11.54 13.45 44.04
C PHE A 584 11.39 14.73 44.90
N PRO A 585 10.19 15.12 45.32
CA PRO A 585 9.93 16.42 45.96
C PRO A 585 10.76 16.67 47.23
N ALA A 586 11.19 15.61 47.92
CA ALA A 586 12.06 15.69 49.10
C ALA A 586 13.51 15.28 48.83
N GLN A 587 13.77 14.41 47.84
CA GLN A 587 15.11 13.85 47.61
C GLN A 587 15.92 14.61 46.55
N TYR A 588 15.30 15.44 45.72
CA TYR A 588 16.02 16.16 44.65
C TYR A 588 17.13 17.08 45.21
N GLN A 589 16.97 17.59 46.44
CA GLN A 589 17.98 18.42 47.12
C GLN A 589 19.26 17.67 47.50
N GLN A 590 19.22 16.33 47.50
CA GLN A 590 20.36 15.46 47.79
C GLN A 590 21.09 15.00 46.52
N MET A 591 20.53 15.29 45.35
CA MET A 591 21.15 15.03 44.06
C MET A 591 22.20 16.10 43.75
N ASP A 592 23.16 15.78 42.88
CA ASP A 592 24.22 16.70 42.47
C ASP A 592 23.64 17.92 41.72
N PRO A 593 23.64 19.13 42.32
CA PRO A 593 23.01 20.32 41.75
C PRO A 593 23.78 20.85 40.53
N ASP A 594 25.10 20.67 40.49
CA ASP A 594 25.94 21.13 39.39
C ASP A 594 25.63 20.31 38.14
N LYS A 595 25.45 19.00 38.31
CA LYS A 595 25.07 18.09 37.22
C LYS A 595 23.66 18.33 36.71
N ILE A 596 22.69 18.63 37.58
CA ILE A 596 21.33 19.02 37.15
C ILE A 596 21.40 20.31 36.32
N THR A 597 22.15 21.31 36.81
CA THR A 597 22.32 22.59 36.13
C THR A 597 22.96 22.40 34.76
N GLN A 598 24.02 21.59 34.66
CA GLN A 598 24.70 21.27 33.41
C GLN A 598 23.76 20.63 32.38
N LEU A 599 22.90 19.70 32.80
CA LEU A 599 21.93 19.07 31.90
C LEU A 599 20.86 20.06 31.42
N ASP A 600 20.36 20.92 32.30
CA ASP A 600 19.37 21.96 31.95
C ASP A 600 19.96 23.04 31.02
N GLU A 601 21.21 23.47 31.27
CA GLU A 601 21.95 24.40 30.41
C GLU A 601 22.13 23.81 29.01
N ARG A 602 22.56 22.56 28.91
CA ARG A 602 22.74 21.89 27.63
C ARG A 602 21.42 21.74 26.86
N LEU A 603 20.34 21.36 27.53
CA LEU A 603 19.00 21.32 26.92
C LEU A 603 18.62 22.70 26.38
N GLN A 604 18.89 23.77 27.14
CA GLN A 604 18.60 25.14 26.75
C GLN A 604 19.43 25.57 25.53
N GLU A 605 20.73 25.26 25.50
CA GLU A 605 21.62 25.54 24.37
C GLU A 605 21.16 24.85 23.09
N THR A 606 20.82 23.56 23.16
CA THR A 606 20.32 22.81 22.00
C THR A 606 19.02 23.42 21.46
N VAL A 607 18.06 23.76 22.33
CA VAL A 607 16.77 24.32 21.91
C VAL A 607 16.91 25.73 21.32
N GLN A 608 17.89 26.52 21.75
CA GLN A 608 18.14 27.86 21.20
C GLN A 608 18.56 27.84 19.73
N LEU A 609 19.09 26.72 19.23
CA LEU A 609 19.42 26.54 17.81
C LEU A 609 18.17 26.39 16.92
N ILE A 610 16.99 26.15 17.51
CA ILE A 610 15.73 25.97 16.77
C ILE A 610 15.13 27.34 16.42
N HIS A 611 14.90 27.57 15.13
CA HIS A 611 14.30 28.81 14.64
C HIS A 611 12.84 28.95 15.11
N GLY A 612 12.55 30.02 15.85
CA GLY A 612 11.21 30.42 16.29
C GLY A 612 10.89 29.98 17.72
N ARG A 613 10.52 30.95 18.56
CA ARG A 613 10.28 30.76 20.01
C ARG A 613 9.23 29.69 20.33
N LYS A 614 8.11 29.67 19.60
CA LYS A 614 7.04 28.67 19.80
C LYS A 614 7.51 27.26 19.46
N LYS A 615 8.25 27.11 18.36
CA LYS A 615 8.83 25.83 17.91
C LYS A 615 9.88 25.35 18.92
N GLY A 616 10.75 26.23 19.40
CA GLY A 616 11.73 25.90 20.44
C GLY A 616 11.08 25.41 21.74
N MET A 617 10.08 26.11 22.27
CA MET A 617 9.34 25.67 23.47
C MET A 617 8.68 24.31 23.28
N TYR A 618 8.09 24.07 22.11
CA TYR A 618 7.49 22.79 21.75
C TYR A 618 8.49 21.64 21.84
N PHE A 619 9.68 21.77 21.21
CA PHE A 619 10.71 20.73 21.29
C PHE A 619 11.29 20.58 22.69
N LYS A 620 11.42 21.68 23.45
CA LYS A 620 11.85 21.62 24.85
C LYS A 620 10.94 20.72 25.70
N GLN A 621 9.62 20.89 25.58
CA GLN A 621 8.65 20.04 26.27
C GLN A 621 8.77 18.57 25.86
N ARG A 622 9.01 18.31 24.57
CA ARG A 622 9.21 16.94 24.07
C ARG A 622 10.45 16.25 24.63
N TYR A 623 11.57 16.97 24.78
CA TYR A 623 12.75 16.44 25.45
C TYR A 623 12.46 16.11 26.91
N VAL A 624 11.86 17.05 27.66
CA VAL A 624 11.56 16.81 29.08
C VAL A 624 10.61 15.64 29.26
N ALA A 625 9.58 15.51 28.40
CA ALA A 625 8.67 14.37 28.43
C ALA A 625 9.38 13.03 28.11
N LEU A 626 10.35 13.03 27.18
CA LEU A 626 11.20 11.84 26.96
C LEU A 626 12.05 11.53 28.20
N PHE A 627 12.69 12.54 28.79
CA PHE A 627 13.55 12.37 29.95
C PHE A 627 12.76 11.93 31.19
N ASP A 628 11.52 12.37 31.33
CA ASP A 628 10.57 11.87 32.33
C ASP A 628 10.39 10.35 32.21
N SER A 629 10.24 9.84 30.98
CA SER A 629 10.16 8.40 30.74
C SER A 629 11.46 7.66 31.08
N PHE A 630 12.63 8.31 30.94
CA PHE A 630 13.90 7.75 31.39
C PHE A 630 13.91 7.63 32.91
N VAL A 631 13.48 8.64 33.64
CA VAL A 631 13.38 8.59 35.10
C VAL A 631 12.45 7.45 35.54
N ARG A 632 11.26 7.34 34.96
CA ARG A 632 10.30 6.25 35.25
C ARG A 632 10.91 4.87 35.04
N PHE A 633 11.63 4.68 33.95
CA PHE A 633 12.36 3.43 33.69
C PHE A 633 13.48 3.21 34.70
N LEU A 634 14.37 4.18 34.91
CA LEU A 634 15.55 4.02 35.75
C LEU A 634 15.19 3.73 37.22
N VAL A 635 14.14 4.37 37.73
CA VAL A 635 13.67 4.24 39.13
C VAL A 635 13.03 2.89 39.41
N ASN A 636 12.29 2.31 38.46
CA ASN A 636 11.60 1.05 38.67
C ASN A 636 12.48 -0.14 38.25
N PRO A 637 13.05 -0.92 39.19
CA PRO A 637 13.92 -2.04 38.87
C PRO A 637 13.20 -3.22 38.19
N GLU A 638 11.88 -3.31 38.28
CA GLU A 638 11.08 -4.38 37.68
C GLU A 638 10.92 -4.21 36.16
N LEU A 639 11.16 -3.00 35.64
CA LEU A 639 11.11 -2.74 34.21
C LEU A 639 12.40 -3.23 33.55
N THR A 640 12.35 -4.42 32.93
CA THR A 640 13.47 -5.02 32.20
C THR A 640 13.65 -4.43 30.81
N SER A 641 12.55 -4.17 30.11
CA SER A 641 12.50 -3.63 28.77
C SER A 641 11.49 -2.49 28.69
N TYR A 642 11.88 -1.37 28.10
CA TYR A 642 11.03 -0.18 28.02
C TYR A 642 11.14 0.48 26.65
N LEU A 643 10.02 0.70 25.96
CA LEU A 643 10.01 1.28 24.62
C LEU A 643 9.57 2.75 24.66
N GLY A 644 10.45 3.67 24.28
CA GLY A 644 10.10 5.04 23.94
C GLY A 644 9.85 5.21 22.45
N LEU A 645 8.64 5.58 22.06
CA LEU A 645 8.28 5.93 20.68
C LEU A 645 8.16 7.44 20.52
N GLN A 646 8.81 7.97 19.48
CA GLN A 646 8.77 9.39 19.11
C GLN A 646 8.31 9.55 17.65
N SER A 647 7.81 10.73 17.28
CA SER A 647 7.60 11.02 15.86
C SER A 647 8.91 11.31 15.11
N LEU A 648 9.93 11.85 15.81
CA LEU A 648 11.26 12.11 15.26
C LEU A 648 12.30 11.21 15.94
N LEU A 649 13.13 10.55 15.14
CA LEU A 649 14.28 9.80 15.65
C LEU A 649 15.41 10.76 16.05
N PRO A 650 16.14 10.47 17.14
CA PRO A 650 17.33 11.24 17.47
C PRO A 650 18.41 11.14 16.38
N ARG A 651 19.01 12.29 16.03
CA ARG A 651 20.14 12.37 15.08
C ARG A 651 21.15 13.39 15.60
N SER A 652 22.44 13.11 15.41
CA SER A 652 23.50 14.09 15.71
C SER A 652 23.31 15.35 14.86
N GLU A 653 23.64 16.51 15.43
CA GLU A 653 23.55 17.83 14.78
C GLU A 653 22.12 18.25 14.38
N LYS A 654 21.08 17.65 14.99
CA LYS A 654 19.68 18.03 14.76
C LYS A 654 19.03 18.49 16.07
N PRO A 655 18.91 19.82 16.29
CA PRO A 655 18.48 20.34 17.58
C PRO A 655 17.03 19.99 17.94
N GLU A 656 16.18 19.68 16.96
CA GLU A 656 14.81 19.19 17.20
C GLU A 656 14.77 17.83 17.94
N MET A 657 15.77 16.97 17.75
CA MET A 657 15.93 15.69 18.45
C MET A 657 17.39 15.23 18.38
N ASP A 658 18.23 15.78 19.25
CA ASP A 658 19.68 15.62 19.24
C ASP A 658 20.09 14.32 19.93
N LEU A 659 20.83 13.48 19.23
CA LEU A 659 21.24 12.17 19.73
C LEU A 659 22.18 12.28 20.94
N ASP A 660 23.12 13.22 20.91
CA ASP A 660 24.15 13.35 21.95
C ASP A 660 23.54 13.87 23.24
N LEU A 661 22.65 14.87 23.17
CA LEU A 661 21.87 15.34 24.31
C LEU A 661 21.04 14.21 24.93
N VAL A 662 20.38 13.38 24.12
CA VAL A 662 19.57 12.27 24.61
C VAL A 662 20.42 11.22 25.34
N GLN A 663 21.56 10.84 24.76
CA GLN A 663 22.48 9.87 25.37
C GLN A 663 23.10 10.40 26.66
N ASP A 664 23.56 11.65 26.64
CA ASP A 664 24.22 12.26 27.79
C ASP A 664 23.24 12.55 28.92
N THR A 665 21.98 12.88 28.60
CA THR A 665 20.93 13.02 29.62
C THR A 665 20.55 11.67 30.22
N PHE A 666 20.44 10.60 29.43
CA PHE A 666 20.18 9.26 29.97
C PHE A 666 21.30 8.81 30.92
N ALA A 667 22.56 9.02 30.51
CA ALA A 667 23.71 8.74 31.36
C ALA A 667 23.69 9.62 32.62
N GLY A 668 23.51 10.93 32.45
CA GLY A 668 23.46 11.89 33.55
C GLY A 668 22.40 11.56 34.59
N LEU A 669 21.18 11.21 34.17
CA LEU A 669 20.09 10.77 35.05
C LEU A 669 20.45 9.48 35.80
N ALA A 670 21.06 8.50 35.13
CA ALA A 670 21.46 7.25 35.81
C ALA A 670 22.52 7.50 36.91
N ASP A 671 23.42 8.47 36.70
CA ASP A 671 24.41 8.86 37.71
C ASP A 671 23.75 9.63 38.86
N LEU A 672 22.83 10.55 38.58
CA LEU A 672 22.05 11.30 39.59
C LEU A 672 21.25 10.35 40.50
N LEU A 673 20.74 9.26 39.93
CA LEU A 673 20.03 8.19 40.64
C LEU A 673 20.96 7.15 41.29
N GLN A 674 22.28 7.37 41.27
CA GLN A 674 23.31 6.53 41.90
C GLN A 674 23.28 5.06 41.44
N ILE A 675 22.95 4.81 40.17
CA ILE A 675 22.92 3.46 39.61
C ILE A 675 24.36 3.00 39.34
N THR A 676 24.75 1.84 39.90
CA THR A 676 26.11 1.32 39.75
C THR A 676 26.42 0.90 38.31
N PRO A 677 27.68 1.03 37.84
CA PRO A 677 28.06 0.69 36.47
C PRO A 677 27.68 -0.73 36.02
N GLN A 678 27.77 -1.71 36.93
CA GLN A 678 27.45 -3.11 36.64
C GLN A 678 25.95 -3.38 36.49
N LYS A 679 25.09 -2.53 37.06
CA LYS A 679 23.63 -2.64 36.99
C LYS A 679 23.01 -1.59 36.06
N ARG A 680 23.84 -0.79 35.37
CA ARG A 680 23.39 0.33 34.56
C ARG A 680 22.58 -0.16 33.36
N PRO A 681 21.31 0.28 33.22
CA PRO A 681 20.52 -0.05 32.04
C PRO A 681 21.13 0.53 30.76
N HIS A 682 20.87 -0.12 29.63
CA HIS A 682 21.36 0.33 28.32
C HIS A 682 20.28 1.13 27.56
N LEU A 683 20.65 2.29 27.04
CA LEU A 683 19.87 2.99 26.02
C LEU A 683 20.25 2.45 24.63
N LYS A 684 19.27 2.00 23.85
CA LYS A 684 19.46 1.53 22.47
C LYS A 684 18.51 2.27 21.53
N VAL A 685 19.09 3.13 20.70
CA VAL A 685 18.35 3.84 19.64
C VAL A 685 18.26 2.92 18.43
N ILE A 686 17.03 2.62 17.99
CA ILE A 686 16.78 1.78 16.82
C ILE A 686 16.33 2.66 15.66
N GLN A 687 17.09 2.61 14.57
CA GLN A 687 16.91 3.49 13.41
C GLN A 687 17.04 2.74 12.08
N ALA A 688 16.24 3.16 11.09
CA ALA A 688 16.25 2.56 9.75
C ALA A 688 17.49 2.93 8.92
N GLN A 689 18.09 4.11 9.16
CA GLN A 689 19.20 4.68 8.38
C GLN A 689 20.59 4.36 8.97
N SER A 690 20.73 3.33 9.80
CA SER A 690 22.05 2.89 10.28
C SER A 690 22.74 1.95 9.29
N GLN A 691 24.05 1.75 9.47
CA GLN A 691 24.83 0.73 8.76
C GLN A 691 24.28 -0.70 8.97
N GLU A 692 23.62 -0.96 10.10
CA GLU A 692 23.03 -2.25 10.45
C GLU A 692 21.53 -2.28 10.17
N LYS A 693 20.99 -3.44 9.75
CA LYS A 693 19.55 -3.60 9.56
C LYS A 693 18.83 -3.57 10.91
N ILE A 694 17.58 -3.07 10.93
CA ILE A 694 16.74 -3.04 12.14
C ILE A 694 16.65 -4.43 12.80
N SER A 695 16.55 -5.50 12.00
CA SER A 695 16.50 -6.87 12.51
C SER A 695 17.76 -7.29 13.27
N GLU A 696 18.93 -6.76 12.91
CA GLU A 696 20.19 -7.02 13.62
C GLU A 696 20.29 -6.21 14.90
N GLN A 697 19.87 -4.93 14.86
CA GLN A 697 19.79 -4.09 16.05
C GLN A 697 18.87 -4.72 17.11
N LEU A 698 17.68 -5.19 16.69
CA LEU A 698 16.73 -5.88 17.57
C LEU A 698 17.29 -7.20 18.10
N LYS A 699 18.02 -7.99 17.29
CA LYS A 699 18.69 -9.21 17.78
C LYS A 699 19.66 -8.91 18.92
N LYS A 700 20.46 -7.84 18.79
CA LYS A 700 21.39 -7.40 19.86
C LYS A 700 20.64 -7.03 21.13
N VAL A 701 19.52 -6.31 21.01
CA VAL A 701 18.67 -5.97 22.17
C VAL A 701 18.13 -7.24 22.84
N ARG A 702 17.57 -8.18 22.07
CA ARG A 702 17.06 -9.44 22.61
C ARG A 702 18.12 -10.25 23.36
N THR A 703 19.37 -10.27 22.85
CA THR A 703 20.49 -10.93 23.52
C THR A 703 20.88 -10.26 24.85
N LEU A 704 20.72 -8.94 24.97
CA LEU A 704 20.95 -8.23 26.23
C LEU A 704 19.84 -8.56 27.24
N LEU A 705 18.59 -8.50 26.80
CA LEU A 705 17.42 -8.80 27.63
C LEU A 705 17.44 -10.25 28.14
N SER A 706 17.76 -11.22 27.28
CA SER A 706 17.86 -12.63 27.68
C SER A 706 18.96 -12.91 28.72
N LYS A 707 19.95 -12.02 28.85
CA LYS A 707 21.00 -12.08 29.87
C LYS A 707 20.63 -11.31 31.15
N GLY A 708 19.40 -10.81 31.26
CA GLY A 708 18.93 -9.99 32.38
C GLY A 708 19.42 -8.54 32.38
N THR A 709 19.99 -8.06 31.27
CA THR A 709 20.39 -6.64 31.16
C THR A 709 19.17 -5.79 30.82
N ARG A 710 18.90 -4.76 31.63
CA ARG A 710 17.77 -3.84 31.42
C ARG A 710 18.03 -2.93 30.21
N VAL A 711 17.05 -2.77 29.32
CA VAL A 711 17.20 -1.98 28.09
C VAL A 711 16.05 -0.99 27.91
N TYR A 712 16.39 0.29 27.71
CA TYR A 712 15.49 1.29 27.15
C TYR A 712 15.69 1.31 25.64
N LEU A 713 14.65 0.95 24.88
CA LEU A 713 14.62 1.03 23.43
C LEU A 713 14.02 2.37 23.03
N LEU A 714 14.75 3.19 22.29
CA LEU A 714 14.23 4.43 21.73
C LEU A 714 14.09 4.29 20.21
N SER A 715 12.91 4.55 19.69
CA SER A 715 12.68 4.49 18.24
C SER A 715 11.57 5.46 17.82
N ALA A 716 11.27 5.49 16.52
CA ALA A 716 10.13 6.22 16.00
C ALA A 716 8.98 5.27 15.64
N TYR A 717 7.77 5.83 15.67
CA TYR A 717 6.55 5.13 15.24
C TYR A 717 6.72 4.48 13.85
N GLN A 718 7.31 5.20 12.89
CA GLN A 718 7.55 4.68 11.53
C GLN A 718 8.61 3.57 11.44
N THR A 719 9.46 3.40 12.47
CA THR A 719 10.59 2.45 12.43
C THR A 719 10.24 1.11 13.09
N ILE A 720 9.76 1.13 14.33
CA ILE A 720 9.41 -0.08 15.09
C ILE A 720 7.89 -0.24 15.26
N GLY A 721 7.10 0.82 15.11
CA GLY A 721 5.66 0.81 15.41
C GLY A 721 4.81 -0.13 14.55
N VAL A 722 5.32 -0.65 13.42
CA VAL A 722 4.56 -1.55 12.55
C VAL A 722 5.33 -2.83 12.23
N GLY A 723 4.80 -3.95 12.70
CA GLY A 723 5.17 -5.30 12.30
C GLY A 723 6.47 -5.86 12.87
N GLN A 724 7.21 -5.15 13.73
CA GLN A 724 8.39 -5.73 14.38
C GLN A 724 7.97 -6.56 15.60
N ASN A 725 8.43 -7.81 15.67
CA ASN A 725 8.26 -8.60 16.89
C ASN A 725 9.34 -8.12 17.90
N LEU A 726 8.93 -7.75 19.12
CA LEU A 726 9.85 -7.31 20.18
C LEU A 726 10.06 -8.37 21.26
N GLN A 727 9.37 -9.51 21.17
CA GLN A 727 9.49 -10.62 22.10
C GLN A 727 10.93 -11.14 22.21
N HIS A 728 11.33 -11.45 23.44
CA HIS A 728 12.61 -12.07 23.78
C HIS A 728 12.42 -13.25 24.73
N PRO A 729 13.37 -14.21 24.74
CA PRO A 729 13.38 -15.27 25.75
C PRO A 729 13.47 -14.68 27.16
N MET A 730 12.61 -15.14 28.07
CA MET A 730 12.56 -14.65 29.44
C MET A 730 13.88 -14.92 30.17
N SER A 731 14.43 -13.88 30.80
CA SER A 731 15.49 -13.98 31.79
C SER A 731 14.98 -14.65 33.08
N ASP A 732 15.89 -15.08 33.96
CA ASP A 732 15.53 -15.67 35.27
C ASP A 732 14.68 -14.72 36.13
N PHE A 733 14.93 -13.41 36.02
CA PHE A 733 14.11 -12.39 36.66
C PHE A 733 12.68 -12.40 36.10
N GLU A 734 12.52 -12.33 34.77
CA GLU A 734 11.19 -12.28 34.14
C GLU A 734 10.40 -13.56 34.41
N ARG A 735 11.05 -14.74 34.41
CA ARG A 735 10.39 -16.02 34.73
C ARG A 735 9.71 -16.04 36.10
N SER A 736 10.22 -15.25 37.06
CA SER A 736 9.63 -15.15 38.41
C SER A 736 8.61 -14.03 38.57
N HIS A 737 8.46 -13.14 37.59
CA HIS A 737 7.59 -11.95 37.67
C HIS A 737 6.50 -11.89 36.60
N VAL A 738 6.60 -12.66 35.51
CA VAL A 738 5.60 -12.70 34.44
C VAL A 738 4.42 -13.58 34.85
N ILE A 739 3.21 -13.08 34.59
CA ILE A 739 1.96 -13.80 34.81
C ILE A 739 1.44 -14.32 33.47
N ASN A 740 1.25 -15.63 33.37
CA ASN A 740 0.59 -16.23 32.20
C ASN A 740 -0.92 -16.20 32.41
N ILE A 741 -1.63 -15.54 31.50
CA ILE A 741 -3.08 -15.36 31.52
C ILE A 741 -3.81 -16.27 30.53
N ALA A 742 -3.11 -17.16 29.83
CA ALA A 742 -3.67 -18.06 28.83
C ALA A 742 -4.40 -19.26 29.48
N GLU A 743 -5.58 -19.57 28.97
CA GLU A 743 -6.44 -20.63 29.52
C GLU A 743 -5.96 -22.05 29.13
N ASN A 744 -5.45 -22.24 27.90
CA ASN A 744 -5.03 -23.54 27.39
C ASN A 744 -3.49 -23.68 27.34
N ARG A 745 -2.96 -24.51 28.23
CA ARG A 745 -1.53 -24.82 28.37
C ARG A 745 -1.14 -25.96 27.44
N HIS A 746 -0.64 -25.65 26.25
CA HIS A 746 0.16 -26.63 25.50
C HIS A 746 1.60 -26.56 26.01
N SER A 747 2.18 -27.67 26.46
CA SER A 747 3.55 -27.72 27.01
C SER A 747 4.62 -27.23 26.02
N ASP A 748 4.31 -27.29 24.73
CA ASP A 748 5.27 -27.05 23.65
C ASP A 748 5.11 -25.65 23.03
N ASP A 749 4.25 -24.79 23.62
CA ASP A 749 4.03 -23.43 23.12
C ASP A 749 5.20 -22.52 23.51
N GLN A 750 6.07 -22.22 22.54
CA GLN A 750 7.24 -21.35 22.70
C GLN A 750 6.89 -19.95 23.24
N ARG A 751 5.64 -19.49 23.13
CA ARG A 751 5.19 -18.22 23.72
C ARG A 751 5.25 -18.24 25.25
N GLN A 752 5.27 -19.41 25.87
CA GLN A 752 5.43 -19.55 27.33
C GLN A 752 6.85 -19.25 27.81
N GLU A 753 7.84 -19.27 26.91
CA GLU A 753 9.24 -18.99 27.23
C GLU A 753 9.67 -17.56 26.86
N GLN A 754 8.75 -16.75 26.32
CA GLN A 754 9.03 -15.42 25.80
C GLN A 754 8.14 -14.37 26.47
N VAL A 755 8.70 -13.17 26.63
CA VAL A 755 7.97 -11.99 27.08
C VAL A 755 8.22 -10.84 26.12
N ASP A 756 7.30 -9.88 26.09
CA ASP A 756 7.43 -8.65 25.33
C ASP A 756 7.93 -7.50 26.25
N LEU A 757 7.57 -6.26 25.94
CA LEU A 757 7.97 -5.08 26.70
C LEU A 757 7.33 -5.00 28.10
N ALA A 758 8.12 -4.62 29.11
CA ALA A 758 7.63 -4.36 30.47
C ALA A 758 7.00 -2.96 30.63
N GLY A 759 7.29 -2.03 29.72
CA GLY A 759 6.67 -0.71 29.70
C GLY A 759 6.87 0.04 28.39
N MET A 760 6.09 1.09 28.19
CA MET A 760 6.21 1.95 27.01
C MET A 760 5.93 3.41 27.34
N TYR A 761 6.60 4.29 26.61
CA TYR A 761 6.34 5.71 26.54
C TYR A 761 5.95 6.07 25.10
N LEU A 762 4.79 6.70 24.97
CA LEU A 762 4.24 7.15 23.71
C LEU A 762 4.40 8.67 23.62
N GLY A 763 5.46 9.11 22.94
CA GLY A 763 5.65 10.52 22.61
C GLY A 763 4.59 11.03 21.64
N GLU A 764 4.46 12.34 21.53
CA GLU A 764 3.41 12.97 20.71
C GLU A 764 3.47 12.49 19.25
N VAL A 765 2.31 12.04 18.75
CA VAL A 765 2.11 11.64 17.36
C VAL A 765 1.82 12.89 16.54
N THR A 766 2.84 13.41 15.86
CA THR A 766 2.68 14.52 14.92
C THR A 766 2.59 14.00 13.49
N HIS A 767 1.43 14.13 12.85
CA HIS A 767 1.26 13.94 11.40
C HIS A 767 1.63 15.23 10.64
N TYR A 768 2.80 15.82 10.93
CA TYR A 768 3.30 17.01 10.21
C TYR A 768 4.22 16.61 9.07
#